data_AF-A0A226NJF0-F1
#
_entry.id   AF-A0A226NJF0-F1
#
_cell.length_a   1.000
_cell.length_b   1.000
_cell.length_c   1.000
_cell.angle_alpha   90.00
_cell.angle_beta   90.00
_cell.angle_gamma   90.00
#
_symmetry.space_group_name_H-M   'P 1'
#
loop_
_entity.id
_entity.type
_entity.pdbx_description
1 polymer ?
#
loop_
_entity_poly.entity_id
_entity_poly.type
_entity_poly.pdbx_seq_one_letter_code
_entity_poly.pdbx_strand_id
1 'polypeptide(L)'
;MPCRRPPLPLLVLPALLCAPALAFNLDEEKLTVYSGPPGSYFGYSVDFYIPEPSTNQKQGEGNAGEKSNVLLMYKLRSSLGMTAVNLILLSLSDNRKIKVNGTREPIEFKTNQWFGATVKAHKEKVVACAPLYHWRTLKDSPEKDPVGTCYVAIQNFSAYAEYSPCRNSNADPEGQGFCQAGFSLDFFKNGDLIVGGPGSFYWQGQVITASIADIIANYSFKDILRKLAREKQTGVAPPTYDDNYMGYSVAAGEFTGDSEEELVAGVPRGAQNFGYVRTGPTSYPFHIENDVSIINSSDLTFIQNFTGEQMASYFGYTVAVSDVNNDGLDDILVGAPLFMEREFESKPKEVGQVYLYLQEGAFLFRDAQILTGTEVFDIAIGAPFAGEDRRGKVLIYNGYSNGLKTDPSQVLNGAWASQSMPSGFGFTLRGDSDVDKNDYPDLIVGAFGAGKVVVYRARPVVTVNALLILNPVVVNPDDKTCQPPGSQVLVACFTIRVCAAFEGQSISDEIVLKGELQLDSLKQKGAVKRTLFFDYHQSHHYFSIVMERQKKLHCQEFLVYLRDETEFRDKLSPININLNYSLDESHIKDSLTVKPILNYYQRSSVTEQSYVLHRDKDQLIIGEENCVMLIINPRNDGEGAYEAELHIKIPPEADYTGVERNNKALRVLSCDYKMENETRMVVCDLGNPMVAGANFSAGIRFSVQHFENSDFSINFELQIKSSNKINSTSNLVNLHINITAVAQVQVRGVSHPPQIVLPLHNWEPKDEPTKEEEIGPLVEHIYEFAVPQDTPELAAFLYNSTISHYIRRREVTVAEPYRRNSAKILRKNDPYTLSSNVSFKVKNMPYKVQPVKLPEGSIAIRTSVIWSTPNVSFVIPLWVIILAILLGLLVLAMLTLALWKCGFFDRARPPQDDMADREQLTNNKTTDA
;
A
#
# COMPACT_ATOMS: atom_id res chain seq x y z
N MET A 1 56.50 -28.21 36.57
CA MET A 1 55.14 -27.79 36.99
C MET A 1 54.70 -26.62 36.12
N PRO A 2 53.40 -26.49 35.79
CA PRO A 2 53.02 -26.93 34.45
C PRO A 2 52.43 -25.84 33.54
N CYS A 3 52.44 -26.14 32.24
CA CYS A 3 51.73 -25.40 31.20
C CYS A 3 50.22 -25.32 31.49
N ARG A 4 49.59 -24.20 31.15
CA ARG A 4 48.12 -24.10 31.10
C ARG A 4 47.59 -24.90 29.91
N ARG A 5 46.42 -25.52 30.09
CA ARG A 5 45.71 -26.27 29.05
C ARG A 5 45.01 -25.32 28.07
N PRO A 6 44.77 -25.73 26.81
CA PRO A 6 43.84 -25.01 25.93
C PRO A 6 42.40 -25.12 26.47
N PRO A 7 41.49 -24.19 26.11
CA PRO A 7 40.07 -24.34 26.37
C PRO A 7 39.47 -25.49 25.54
N LEU A 8 38.37 -26.06 26.01
CA LEU A 8 37.54 -26.96 25.20
C LEU A 8 36.88 -26.17 24.06
N PRO A 9 36.63 -26.77 22.89
CA PRO A 9 35.72 -26.18 21.92
C PRO A 9 34.32 -26.09 22.53
N LEU A 10 33.65 -24.96 22.32
CA LEU A 10 32.24 -24.85 22.66
C LEU A 10 31.45 -25.81 21.75
N LEU A 11 30.62 -26.66 22.35
CA LEU A 11 29.75 -27.55 21.60
C LEU A 11 28.54 -26.71 21.17
N VAL A 12 28.66 -26.09 19.99
CA VAL A 12 27.57 -25.35 19.36
C VAL A 12 26.45 -26.34 19.07
N LEU A 13 25.37 -26.30 19.85
CA LEU A 13 24.12 -26.91 19.41
C LEU A 13 23.70 -26.18 18.14
N PRO A 14 23.35 -26.89 17.06
CA PRO A 14 22.63 -26.26 15.97
C PRO A 14 21.29 -25.76 16.53
N ALA A 15 21.02 -24.47 16.43
CA ALA A 15 19.67 -23.98 16.58
C ALA A 15 18.80 -24.69 15.54
N LEU A 16 17.65 -25.25 15.95
CA LEU A 16 16.69 -25.75 15.00
C LEU A 16 16.14 -24.55 14.24
N LEU A 17 16.51 -24.44 12.97
CA LEU A 17 15.82 -23.60 12.01
C LEU A 17 14.41 -24.19 11.83
N CYS A 18 13.43 -23.64 12.55
CA CYS A 18 12.04 -23.79 12.16
C CYS A 18 11.89 -23.16 10.78
N ALA A 19 11.45 -23.93 9.79
CA ALA A 19 11.02 -23.36 8.52
C ALA A 19 9.67 -22.67 8.74
N PRO A 20 9.46 -21.42 8.29
CA PRO A 20 8.18 -20.74 8.45
C PRO A 20 7.08 -21.51 7.72
N ALA A 21 5.95 -21.70 8.43
CA ALA A 21 4.85 -22.52 7.99
C ALA A 21 3.86 -21.75 7.10
N LEU A 22 4.30 -21.44 5.87
CA LEU A 22 3.55 -20.66 4.86
C LEU A 22 2.06 -21.00 4.85
N ALA A 23 1.21 -20.00 5.11
CA ALA A 23 -0.19 -20.27 5.38
C ALA A 23 -1.10 -20.09 4.13
N PHE A 24 -1.96 -21.08 3.94
CA PHE A 24 -3.00 -21.17 2.90
C PHE A 24 -3.99 -22.29 3.27
N ASN A 25 -3.98 -22.60 4.57
CA ASN A 25 -4.10 -23.94 5.12
C ASN A 25 -5.11 -23.94 6.26
N LEU A 26 -5.93 -22.89 6.43
CA LEU A 26 -6.97 -22.89 7.44
C LEU A 26 -8.09 -23.86 7.03
N ASP A 27 -8.53 -24.72 7.95
CA ASP A 27 -9.58 -25.71 7.72
C ASP A 27 -10.96 -25.04 7.67
N GLU A 28 -11.62 -25.09 6.49
CA GLU A 28 -12.99 -24.60 6.28
C GLU A 28 -14.06 -25.71 6.39
N GLU A 29 -13.66 -27.00 6.50
CA GLU A 29 -14.58 -28.13 6.68
C GLU A 29 -14.95 -28.34 8.16
N LYS A 30 -13.96 -28.33 9.07
CA LYS A 30 -14.11 -28.69 10.50
C LYS A 30 -14.12 -27.47 11.45
N LEU A 31 -14.92 -26.47 11.12
CA LEU A 31 -15.04 -25.21 11.87
C LEU A 31 -15.60 -25.40 13.30
N THR A 32 -14.90 -24.85 14.29
CA THR A 32 -15.41 -24.75 15.67
C THR A 32 -16.13 -23.42 15.85
N VAL A 33 -17.46 -23.44 16.00
CA VAL A 33 -18.31 -22.24 16.06
C VAL A 33 -18.92 -22.04 17.44
N TYR A 34 -18.53 -20.96 18.11
CA TYR A 34 -19.10 -20.52 19.39
C TYR A 34 -20.23 -19.51 19.17
N SER A 35 -21.19 -19.49 20.10
CA SER A 35 -22.41 -18.68 19.99
C SER A 35 -22.77 -18.02 21.31
N GLY A 36 -23.04 -16.71 21.28
CA GLY A 36 -23.51 -15.95 22.43
C GLY A 36 -25.02 -15.64 22.39
N PRO A 37 -25.54 -14.98 23.45
CA PRO A 37 -26.93 -14.52 23.47
C PRO A 37 -27.23 -13.49 22.37
N PRO A 38 -28.42 -13.52 21.72
CA PRO A 38 -28.81 -12.50 20.75
C PRO A 38 -28.72 -11.08 21.31
N GLY A 39 -28.20 -10.14 20.49
CA GLY A 39 -28.07 -8.73 20.88
C GLY A 39 -27.00 -8.42 21.95
N SER A 40 -26.11 -9.37 22.27
CA SER A 40 -25.03 -9.18 23.25
C SER A 40 -23.66 -8.80 22.65
N TYR A 41 -23.58 -8.65 21.33
CA TYR A 41 -22.33 -8.40 20.58
C TYR A 41 -21.20 -9.39 20.92
N PHE A 42 -21.55 -10.64 21.21
CA PHE A 42 -20.59 -11.73 21.44
C PHE A 42 -19.72 -11.94 20.19
N GLY A 43 -18.40 -11.82 20.35
CA GLY A 43 -17.44 -11.74 19.25
C GLY A 43 -17.10 -10.31 18.79
N TYR A 44 -17.40 -9.28 19.61
CA TYR A 44 -16.88 -7.91 19.45
C TYR A 44 -15.42 -7.78 19.93
N SER A 45 -15.00 -8.67 20.84
CA SER A 45 -13.60 -8.87 21.22
C SER A 45 -13.35 -10.35 21.47
N VAL A 46 -12.14 -10.80 21.13
CA VAL A 46 -11.67 -12.20 21.24
C VAL A 46 -10.17 -12.19 21.55
N ASP A 47 -9.72 -13.11 22.40
CA ASP A 47 -8.29 -13.42 22.55
C ASP A 47 -8.11 -14.89 23.00
N PHE A 48 -6.91 -15.44 22.80
CA PHE A 48 -6.54 -16.77 23.28
C PHE A 48 -6.18 -16.73 24.77
N TYR A 49 -6.50 -17.78 25.52
CA TYR A 49 -5.97 -17.98 26.88
C TYR A 49 -5.52 -19.43 27.07
N ILE A 50 -4.22 -19.60 27.27
CA ILE A 50 -3.54 -20.87 27.49
C ILE A 50 -3.01 -20.88 28.94
N PRO A 51 -3.70 -21.54 29.88
CA PRO A 51 -3.23 -21.65 31.25
C PRO A 51 -2.05 -22.62 31.38
N GLU A 52 -1.12 -22.37 32.31
CA GLU A 52 -0.04 -23.32 32.58
C GLU A 52 -0.57 -24.68 33.10
N PRO A 53 0.08 -25.80 32.73
CA PRO A 53 -0.36 -27.13 33.12
C PRO A 53 -0.15 -27.36 34.62
N SER A 54 -1.24 -27.24 35.40
CA SER A 54 -1.17 -27.33 36.87
C SER A 54 -0.60 -28.68 37.35
N THR A 55 0.43 -28.60 38.21
CA THR A 55 1.25 -29.74 38.68
C THR A 55 0.51 -30.77 39.55
N ASN A 56 -0.79 -30.61 39.78
CA ASN A 56 -1.63 -31.51 40.58
C ASN A 56 -2.60 -32.37 39.77
N GLN A 57 -2.72 -32.18 38.45
CA GLN A 57 -3.66 -32.95 37.64
C GLN A 57 -3.10 -34.35 37.31
N LYS A 58 -3.22 -35.27 38.27
CA LYS A 58 -2.84 -36.68 38.07
C LYS A 58 -3.54 -37.26 36.84
N GLN A 59 -2.72 -37.75 35.91
CA GLN A 59 -3.16 -38.31 34.64
C GLN A 59 -3.89 -39.64 34.86
N GLY A 60 -5.23 -39.59 34.83
CA GLY A 60 -6.09 -40.76 34.77
C GLY A 60 -6.44 -41.09 33.32
N GLU A 61 -6.25 -42.33 32.90
CA GLU A 61 -6.59 -42.79 31.56
C GLU A 61 -8.12 -42.81 31.36
N GLY A 62 -8.64 -41.99 30.45
CA GLY A 62 -10.07 -41.92 30.13
C GLY A 62 -10.52 -40.61 29.48
N ASN A 63 -10.47 -40.56 28.14
CA ASN A 63 -11.16 -39.60 27.27
C ASN A 63 -11.12 -38.12 27.70
N ALA A 64 -9.93 -37.60 28.03
CA ALA A 64 -9.71 -36.19 28.35
C ALA A 64 -9.37 -35.34 27.09
N GLY A 65 -10.28 -35.33 26.10
CA GLY A 65 -10.16 -34.47 24.91
C GLY A 65 -10.64 -33.03 25.14
N GLU A 66 -10.08 -32.09 24.37
CA GLU A 66 -10.61 -30.74 24.09
C GLU A 66 -11.07 -29.90 25.30
N LYS A 67 -10.23 -29.73 26.35
CA LYS A 67 -10.54 -28.86 27.51
C LYS A 67 -9.42 -27.96 28.04
N SER A 68 -8.28 -27.87 27.35
CA SER A 68 -7.07 -27.22 27.90
C SER A 68 -6.94 -25.72 27.60
N ASN A 69 -7.46 -25.27 26.45
CA ASN A 69 -7.35 -23.89 25.98
C ASN A 69 -8.72 -23.21 26.07
N VAL A 70 -8.77 -21.97 26.56
CA VAL A 70 -10.03 -21.24 26.78
C VAL A 70 -10.06 -20.02 25.86
N LEU A 71 -11.05 -19.95 24.97
CA LEU A 71 -11.32 -18.70 24.25
C LEU A 71 -11.88 -17.66 25.22
N LEU A 72 -11.33 -16.46 25.20
CA LEU A 72 -11.89 -15.31 25.92
C LEU A 72 -12.95 -14.64 25.05
N MET A 73 -14.21 -14.70 25.50
CA MET A 73 -15.37 -14.30 24.69
C MET A 73 -16.30 -13.48 25.57
N TYR A 74 -16.38 -12.16 25.33
CA TYR A 74 -17.16 -11.29 26.21
C TYR A 74 -18.59 -11.02 25.72
N LYS A 75 -19.46 -10.68 26.69
CA LYS A 75 -20.89 -10.46 26.54
C LYS A 75 -21.25 -9.06 27.00
N LEU A 76 -21.78 -8.22 26.10
CA LEU A 76 -22.53 -7.03 26.54
C LEU A 76 -23.91 -7.43 27.09
N ARG A 77 -24.33 -6.69 28.12
CA ARG A 77 -25.71 -6.55 28.64
C ARG A 77 -26.33 -7.73 29.41
N SER A 78 -26.55 -7.46 30.71
CA SER A 78 -27.53 -8.07 31.64
C SER A 78 -27.45 -9.57 31.99
N SER A 79 -27.81 -9.85 33.26
CA SER A 79 -27.79 -11.17 33.90
C SER A 79 -28.92 -12.08 33.42
N LEU A 80 -28.55 -13.10 32.64
CA LEU A 80 -29.24 -14.36 32.37
C LEU A 80 -28.19 -15.23 31.64
N GLY A 81 -28.13 -16.52 31.96
CA GLY A 81 -27.04 -17.38 31.50
C GLY A 81 -27.46 -18.83 31.27
N MET A 82 -26.68 -19.53 30.45
CA MET A 82 -26.67 -20.99 30.34
C MET A 82 -25.41 -21.47 29.59
N THR A 83 -25.06 -22.73 29.84
CA THR A 83 -24.27 -23.66 28.99
C THR A 83 -22.90 -23.23 28.42
N ALA A 84 -21.86 -23.87 28.97
CA ALA A 84 -20.75 -24.49 28.23
C ALA A 84 -19.78 -23.59 27.41
N VAL A 85 -19.66 -22.32 27.75
CA VAL A 85 -18.35 -21.62 27.73
C VAL A 85 -18.02 -21.29 29.19
N ASN A 86 -16.73 -21.27 29.57
CA ASN A 86 -16.29 -20.67 30.85
C ASN A 86 -16.39 -19.14 30.76
N LEU A 87 -17.61 -18.65 30.57
CA LEU A 87 -17.95 -17.25 30.44
C LEU A 87 -17.69 -16.60 31.80
N ILE A 88 -16.57 -15.89 31.89
CA ILE A 88 -16.00 -15.33 33.12
C ILE A 88 -17.07 -14.47 33.80
N LEU A 89 -17.68 -15.01 34.85
CA LEU A 89 -18.80 -14.37 35.52
C LEU A 89 -18.31 -13.33 36.52
N LEU A 90 -17.71 -12.25 36.01
CA LEU A 90 -17.54 -11.01 36.74
C LEU A 90 -18.93 -10.58 37.23
N SER A 91 -19.18 -10.85 38.52
CA SER A 91 -20.33 -10.32 39.23
C SER A 91 -20.16 -8.80 39.28
N LEU A 92 -20.77 -8.12 38.31
CA LEU A 92 -20.84 -6.66 38.25
C LEU A 92 -21.65 -6.18 39.45
N SER A 93 -20.93 -6.02 40.55
CA SER A 93 -21.45 -5.61 41.85
C SER A 93 -22.30 -4.36 41.72
N ASP A 94 -23.38 -4.32 42.50
CA ASP A 94 -24.31 -3.19 42.54
C ASP A 94 -23.54 -1.87 42.70
N ASN A 95 -23.92 -0.83 41.95
CA ASN A 95 -23.16 0.42 41.85
C ASN A 95 -22.78 0.93 43.26
N ARG A 96 -21.48 1.11 43.54
CA ARG A 96 -20.94 1.71 44.77
C ARG A 96 -21.71 3.00 45.09
N LYS A 97 -22.05 3.22 46.36
CA LYS A 97 -22.83 4.38 46.82
C LYS A 97 -22.11 5.12 47.93
N ILE A 98 -22.00 6.43 47.82
CA ILE A 98 -21.47 7.33 48.86
C ILE A 98 -22.63 7.98 49.62
N LYS A 99 -22.37 8.55 50.80
CA LYS A 99 -23.32 9.44 51.47
C LYS A 99 -23.02 10.89 51.08
N VAL A 100 -23.95 11.55 50.39
CA VAL A 100 -23.94 13.01 50.15
C VAL A 100 -25.14 13.58 50.88
N ASN A 101 -24.94 14.60 51.72
CA ASN A 101 -26.01 15.29 52.48
C ASN A 101 -27.02 14.36 53.22
N GLY A 102 -26.58 13.15 53.60
CA GLY A 102 -27.38 12.12 54.26
C GLY A 102 -27.98 11.05 53.32
N THR A 103 -28.22 11.38 52.05
CA THR A 103 -28.70 10.45 51.01
C THR A 103 -27.60 9.53 50.49
N ARG A 104 -27.96 8.29 50.12
CA ARG A 104 -27.02 7.32 49.50
C ARG A 104 -27.09 7.41 47.97
N GLU A 105 -26.18 8.15 47.36
CA GLU A 105 -26.10 8.34 45.91
C GLU A 105 -25.11 7.36 45.27
N PRO A 106 -25.38 6.84 44.05
CA PRO A 106 -24.41 6.04 43.30
C PRO A 106 -23.23 6.91 42.86
N ILE A 107 -22.00 6.41 43.02
CA ILE A 107 -20.77 7.07 42.52
C ILE A 107 -20.27 6.48 41.20
N GLU A 108 -20.87 5.40 40.73
CA GLU A 108 -20.51 4.74 39.47
C GLU A 108 -21.78 4.26 38.74
N PHE A 109 -21.67 4.08 37.43
CA PHE A 109 -22.79 3.64 36.60
C PHE A 109 -22.34 2.54 35.64
N LYS A 110 -22.45 1.28 36.09
CA LYS A 110 -22.07 0.09 35.31
C LYS A 110 -23.06 -0.28 34.20
N THR A 111 -24.23 0.35 34.17
CA THR A 111 -25.26 0.12 33.14
C THR A 111 -24.79 0.65 31.78
N ASN A 112 -24.83 -0.20 30.75
CA ASN A 112 -24.31 0.10 29.40
C ASN A 112 -22.82 0.51 29.36
N GLN A 113 -21.99 0.05 30.31
CA GLN A 113 -20.58 0.43 30.40
C GLN A 113 -19.65 -0.13 29.29
N TRP A 114 -20.19 -0.91 28.34
CA TRP A 114 -19.42 -1.61 27.29
C TRP A 114 -18.28 -2.50 27.84
N PHE A 115 -18.55 -3.21 28.94
CA PHE A 115 -17.56 -4.14 29.50
C PHE A 115 -17.33 -5.32 28.57
N GLY A 116 -16.06 -5.59 28.27
CA GLY A 116 -15.63 -6.54 27.25
C GLY A 116 -15.63 -5.97 25.83
N ALA A 117 -15.72 -4.65 25.65
CA ALA A 117 -15.41 -4.03 24.36
C ALA A 117 -13.96 -4.31 23.94
N THR A 118 -13.05 -4.35 24.91
CA THR A 118 -11.69 -4.89 24.78
C THR A 118 -11.47 -6.01 25.79
N VAL A 119 -10.75 -7.04 25.33
CA VAL A 119 -10.17 -8.09 26.15
C VAL A 119 -8.81 -8.42 25.53
N LYS A 120 -7.79 -8.60 26.37
CA LYS A 120 -6.53 -9.23 25.97
C LYS A 120 -6.03 -10.21 27.04
N ALA A 121 -5.19 -11.15 26.63
CA ALA A 121 -4.42 -12.02 27.51
C ALA A 121 -2.91 -11.87 27.28
N HIS A 122 -2.14 -12.13 28.32
CA HIS A 122 -0.70 -12.34 28.26
C HIS A 122 -0.32 -13.42 29.29
N LYS A 123 0.03 -14.61 28.80
CA LYS A 123 0.28 -15.80 29.63
C LYS A 123 -0.94 -16.05 30.54
N GLU A 124 -0.76 -16.25 31.84
CA GLU A 124 -1.88 -16.40 32.79
C GLU A 124 -2.73 -15.13 33.04
N LYS A 125 -2.33 -13.94 32.55
CA LYS A 125 -2.98 -12.68 32.92
C LYS A 125 -4.01 -12.30 31.85
N VAL A 126 -5.20 -11.93 32.31
CA VAL A 126 -6.30 -11.50 31.44
C VAL A 126 -6.81 -10.16 31.92
N VAL A 127 -6.99 -9.23 30.99
CA VAL A 127 -7.56 -7.90 31.26
C VAL A 127 -8.72 -7.65 30.31
N ALA A 128 -9.84 -7.22 30.86
CA ALA A 128 -11.02 -6.79 30.11
C ALA A 128 -11.41 -5.37 30.54
N CYS A 129 -11.86 -4.52 29.61
CA CYS A 129 -12.22 -3.14 29.93
C CYS A 129 -13.65 -2.75 29.53
N ALA A 130 -14.10 -1.66 30.14
CA ALA A 130 -15.40 -1.04 30.02
C ALA A 130 -15.20 0.44 29.68
N PRO A 131 -14.98 0.79 28.40
CA PRO A 131 -14.63 2.16 27.99
C PRO A 131 -15.73 3.17 28.35
N LEU A 132 -17.00 2.74 28.30
CA LEU A 132 -18.15 3.58 28.68
C LEU A 132 -18.56 3.41 30.15
N TYR A 133 -17.68 2.92 31.03
CA TYR A 133 -17.87 3.04 32.47
C TYR A 133 -17.90 4.52 32.86
N HIS A 134 -19.01 4.96 33.48
CA HIS A 134 -19.14 6.33 33.95
C HIS A 134 -18.93 6.44 35.46
N TRP A 135 -18.24 7.50 35.85
CA TRP A 135 -17.97 7.90 37.23
C TRP A 135 -18.79 9.15 37.60
N ARG A 136 -19.22 9.26 38.87
CA ARG A 136 -19.80 10.52 39.40
C ARG A 136 -18.66 11.36 39.96
N THR A 137 -18.56 12.61 39.53
CA THR A 137 -17.53 13.51 40.09
C THR A 137 -17.71 13.73 41.59
N LEU A 138 -16.61 14.06 42.27
CA LEU A 138 -16.61 14.52 43.66
C LEU A 138 -16.71 16.06 43.77
N LYS A 139 -17.06 16.74 42.68
CA LYS A 139 -17.38 18.18 42.64
C LYS A 139 -18.71 18.45 43.37
N ASP A 140 -18.93 19.71 43.75
CA ASP A 140 -20.20 20.17 44.33
C ASP A 140 -21.38 20.02 43.35
N SER A 141 -21.15 20.23 42.05
CA SER A 141 -22.05 19.89 40.96
C SER A 141 -21.69 18.50 40.41
N PRO A 142 -22.53 17.46 40.62
CA PRO A 142 -22.19 16.10 40.23
C PRO A 142 -22.42 15.85 38.74
N GLU A 143 -21.33 15.53 38.04
CA GLU A 143 -21.33 15.17 36.62
C GLU A 143 -21.21 13.63 36.48
N LYS A 144 -21.25 13.12 35.25
CA LYS A 144 -21.34 11.68 34.95
C LYS A 144 -20.51 11.37 33.72
N ASP A 145 -19.22 11.09 33.92
CA ASP A 145 -18.23 11.21 32.86
C ASP A 145 -17.64 9.83 32.52
N PRO A 146 -17.46 9.49 31.23
CA PRO A 146 -17.04 8.18 30.78
C PRO A 146 -15.52 7.98 30.92
N VAL A 147 -15.02 7.96 32.16
CA VAL A 147 -13.58 7.80 32.46
C VAL A 147 -13.01 6.45 32.00
N GLY A 148 -13.84 5.43 31.87
CA GLY A 148 -13.44 4.05 31.56
C GLY A 148 -12.83 3.29 32.74
N THR A 149 -12.85 1.96 32.69
CA THR A 149 -12.19 1.09 33.68
C THR A 149 -11.83 -0.26 33.09
N CYS A 150 -10.73 -0.84 33.57
CA CYS A 150 -10.27 -2.19 33.28
C CYS A 150 -10.32 -3.07 34.53
N TYR A 151 -10.45 -4.38 34.32
CA TYR A 151 -10.42 -5.40 35.37
C TYR A 151 -9.40 -6.49 35.01
N VAL A 152 -8.38 -6.63 35.86
CA VAL A 152 -7.36 -7.68 35.77
C VAL A 152 -7.88 -8.92 36.51
N ALA A 153 -7.86 -10.09 35.87
CA ALA A 153 -8.23 -11.36 36.49
C ALA A 153 -7.14 -11.89 37.44
N ILE A 154 -7.55 -12.45 38.58
CA ILE A 154 -6.68 -12.99 39.64
C ILE A 154 -7.28 -14.31 40.15
N GLN A 155 -6.45 -15.22 40.68
CA GLN A 155 -6.88 -16.49 41.28
C GLN A 155 -7.74 -17.33 40.31
N ASN A 156 -7.29 -17.48 39.06
CA ASN A 156 -8.00 -18.19 37.98
C ASN A 156 -9.47 -17.77 37.89
N PHE A 157 -9.69 -16.46 37.66
CA PHE A 157 -11.01 -15.81 37.54
C PHE A 157 -11.89 -15.80 38.81
N SER A 158 -11.33 -16.14 39.98
CA SER A 158 -12.05 -16.06 41.26
C SER A 158 -12.06 -14.65 41.87
N ALA A 159 -11.09 -13.81 41.52
CA ALA A 159 -10.93 -12.44 42.03
C ALA A 159 -10.46 -11.48 40.93
N TYR A 160 -10.59 -10.18 41.16
CA TYR A 160 -10.28 -9.14 40.17
C TYR A 160 -9.69 -7.89 40.82
N ALA A 161 -8.69 -7.27 40.18
CA ALA A 161 -8.25 -5.91 40.50
C ALA A 161 -8.85 -4.92 39.49
N GLU A 162 -9.43 -3.83 40.01
CA GLU A 162 -9.88 -2.69 39.21
C GLU A 162 -8.72 -1.72 38.96
N TYR A 163 -8.52 -1.38 37.68
CA TYR A 163 -7.61 -0.36 37.20
C TYR A 163 -8.37 0.68 36.37
N SER A 164 -8.33 1.95 36.78
CA SER A 164 -9.09 3.05 36.17
C SER A 164 -8.26 4.34 36.31
N PRO A 165 -7.19 4.52 35.51
CA PRO A 165 -6.20 5.59 35.73
C PRO A 165 -6.76 6.99 35.49
N CYS A 166 -7.71 7.11 34.56
CA CYS A 166 -8.43 8.35 34.27
C CYS A 166 -9.49 8.73 35.34
N ARG A 167 -9.76 7.87 36.33
CA ARG A 167 -10.67 8.18 37.44
C ARG A 167 -9.93 8.94 38.55
N ASN A 168 -9.76 10.23 38.36
CA ASN A 168 -9.09 11.14 39.29
C ASN A 168 -9.91 12.43 39.54
N SER A 169 -9.26 13.50 40.01
CA SER A 169 -9.89 14.80 40.32
C SER A 169 -10.24 15.64 39.09
N ASN A 170 -9.52 15.44 37.98
CA ASN A 170 -9.55 16.31 36.81
C ASN A 170 -10.61 15.79 35.84
N ALA A 171 -11.86 15.80 36.27
CA ALA A 171 -12.99 15.18 35.57
C ALA A 171 -13.62 16.06 34.46
N ASP A 172 -13.12 17.26 34.26
CA ASP A 172 -13.51 18.16 33.17
C ASP A 172 -13.08 17.60 31.80
N PRO A 173 -13.66 18.09 30.68
CA PRO A 173 -13.17 17.83 29.33
C PRO A 173 -11.70 18.26 29.13
N GLU A 174 -11.25 19.31 29.83
CA GLU A 174 -9.84 19.75 29.91
C GLU A 174 -8.92 18.70 30.55
N GLY A 175 -9.48 17.70 31.23
CA GLY A 175 -8.77 16.64 31.95
C GLY A 175 -9.06 15.26 31.38
N GLN A 176 -9.41 14.32 32.24
CA GLN A 176 -9.54 12.89 31.91
C GLN A 176 -10.96 12.35 32.14
N GLY A 177 -11.96 13.21 32.37
CA GLY A 177 -13.36 12.81 32.57
C GLY A 177 -13.94 11.99 31.42
N PHE A 178 -13.56 12.34 30.19
CA PHE A 178 -14.04 11.70 28.96
C PHE A 178 -13.08 10.67 28.38
N CYS A 179 -12.01 10.33 29.10
CA CYS A 179 -10.89 9.49 28.68
C CYS A 179 -11.29 8.15 28.01
N GLN A 180 -12.35 7.48 28.47
CA GLN A 180 -12.76 6.14 28.01
C GLN A 180 -11.64 5.09 28.11
N ALA A 181 -10.87 5.11 29.21
CA ALA A 181 -9.72 4.23 29.44
C ALA A 181 -10.03 2.75 29.17
N GLY A 182 -9.20 2.12 28.34
CA GLY A 182 -9.36 0.75 27.87
C GLY A 182 -10.14 0.64 26.55
N PHE A 183 -10.31 1.74 25.82
CA PHE A 183 -10.86 1.73 24.46
C PHE A 183 -10.02 0.86 23.51
N SER A 184 -8.70 0.91 23.68
CA SER A 184 -7.72 -0.02 23.12
C SER A 184 -6.77 -0.49 24.24
N LEU A 185 -6.13 -1.64 24.06
CA LEU A 185 -5.33 -2.28 25.09
C LEU A 185 -4.34 -3.29 24.48
N ASP A 186 -3.10 -3.32 24.94
CA ASP A 186 -2.15 -4.40 24.66
C ASP A 186 -1.14 -4.63 25.79
N PHE A 187 -0.19 -5.53 25.59
CA PHE A 187 0.93 -5.78 26.51
C PHE A 187 2.27 -5.69 25.80
N PHE A 188 3.29 -5.24 26.53
CA PHE A 188 4.69 -5.46 26.15
C PHE A 188 5.10 -6.94 26.39
N LYS A 189 6.14 -7.43 25.72
CA LYS A 189 6.79 -8.75 25.90
C LYS A 189 7.13 -9.02 27.39
N ASN A 190 7.45 -7.97 28.15
CA ASN A 190 7.72 -8.04 29.60
C ASN A 190 6.48 -8.26 30.49
N GLY A 191 5.27 -8.03 29.98
CA GLY A 191 3.99 -8.21 30.67
C GLY A 191 3.40 -6.97 31.34
N ASP A 192 3.98 -5.78 31.15
CA ASP A 192 3.35 -4.51 31.55
C ASP A 192 2.23 -4.11 30.55
N LEU A 193 1.23 -3.41 31.06
CA LEU A 193 -0.03 -3.13 30.37
C LEU A 193 -0.01 -1.78 29.65
N ILE A 194 -0.48 -1.75 28.41
CA ILE A 194 -0.71 -0.56 27.58
C ILE A 194 -2.23 -0.31 27.53
N VAL A 195 -2.67 0.93 27.79
CA VAL A 195 -4.09 1.31 27.80
C VAL A 195 -4.31 2.61 27.01
N GLY A 196 -5.12 2.55 25.96
CA GLY A 196 -5.58 3.72 25.21
C GLY A 196 -6.81 4.39 25.84
N GLY A 197 -6.85 5.72 25.76
CA GLY A 197 -7.91 6.60 26.27
C GLY A 197 -8.15 7.79 25.33
N PRO A 198 -8.84 7.59 24.18
CA PRO A 198 -8.93 8.59 23.11
C PRO A 198 -9.78 9.83 23.43
N GLY A 199 -10.43 9.89 24.60
CA GLY A 199 -11.25 11.04 25.01
C GLY A 199 -10.62 11.94 26.09
N SER A 200 -9.35 11.75 26.45
CA SER A 200 -8.64 12.68 27.34
C SER A 200 -8.37 14.00 26.64
N PHE A 201 -8.34 15.09 27.43
CA PHE A 201 -7.90 16.44 27.05
C PHE A 201 -8.57 16.94 25.76
N TYR A 202 -9.87 17.28 25.82
CA TYR A 202 -10.68 17.66 24.64
C TYR A 202 -10.53 16.67 23.46
N TRP A 203 -10.50 15.37 23.75
CA TRP A 203 -10.34 14.32 22.76
C TRP A 203 -9.03 14.36 21.95
N GLN A 204 -7.98 15.05 22.44
CA GLN A 204 -6.59 14.80 22.03
C GLN A 204 -6.27 13.30 22.10
N GLY A 205 -6.75 12.66 23.16
CA GLY A 205 -6.49 11.27 23.48
C GLY A 205 -5.23 11.09 24.31
N GLN A 206 -4.97 9.83 24.67
CA GLN A 206 -3.92 9.48 25.63
C GLN A 206 -3.59 7.99 25.53
N VAL A 207 -2.31 7.66 25.75
CA VAL A 207 -1.88 6.31 26.11
C VAL A 207 -1.22 6.32 27.49
N ILE A 208 -1.52 5.28 28.26
CA ILE A 208 -1.13 5.08 29.66
C ILE A 208 -0.49 3.69 29.78
N THR A 209 0.65 3.59 30.46
CA THR A 209 1.33 2.29 30.71
C THR A 209 1.50 2.04 32.21
N ALA A 210 1.27 0.80 32.66
CA ALA A 210 1.37 0.42 34.07
C ALA A 210 1.64 -1.08 34.27
N SER A 211 2.40 -1.43 35.31
CA SER A 211 2.69 -2.83 35.61
C SER A 211 1.53 -3.56 36.28
N ILE A 212 1.22 -4.77 35.79
CA ILE A 212 0.18 -5.65 36.36
C ILE A 212 0.48 -5.95 37.85
N ALA A 213 1.76 -6.10 38.20
CA ALA A 213 2.18 -6.35 39.57
C ALA A 213 1.79 -5.19 40.52
N ASP A 214 2.02 -3.94 40.09
CA ASP A 214 1.66 -2.75 40.86
C ASP A 214 0.14 -2.55 40.93
N ILE A 215 -0.60 -2.84 39.85
CA ILE A 215 -2.07 -2.81 39.82
C ILE A 215 -2.67 -3.76 40.88
N ILE A 216 -2.14 -4.98 40.98
CA ILE A 216 -2.60 -6.00 41.93
C ILE A 216 -2.15 -5.66 43.36
N ALA A 217 -0.88 -5.29 43.56
CA ALA A 217 -0.33 -5.01 44.89
C ALA A 217 -0.99 -3.81 45.58
N ASN A 218 -1.39 -2.78 44.82
CA ASN A 218 -2.04 -1.57 45.33
C ASN A 218 -3.58 -1.63 45.25
N TYR A 219 -4.17 -2.82 45.09
CA TYR A 219 -5.63 -2.97 44.98
C TYR A 219 -6.35 -2.88 46.33
N SER A 220 -7.03 -1.76 46.57
CA SER A 220 -7.91 -1.54 47.73
C SER A 220 -9.36 -1.25 47.33
N PHE A 221 -10.31 -1.98 47.92
CA PHE A 221 -11.75 -1.72 47.75
C PHE A 221 -12.23 -0.39 48.36
N LYS A 222 -11.43 0.23 49.25
CA LYS A 222 -11.78 1.49 49.92
C LYS A 222 -11.29 2.71 49.14
N ASP A 223 -10.10 2.60 48.57
CA ASP A 223 -9.38 3.70 47.93
C ASP A 223 -9.71 3.68 46.43
N ILE A 224 -10.68 4.50 46.03
CA ILE A 224 -11.30 4.46 44.70
C ILE A 224 -10.53 5.32 43.67
N LEU A 225 -9.99 6.44 44.13
CA LEU A 225 -9.00 7.24 43.39
C LEU A 225 -7.62 6.74 43.81
N ARG A 226 -6.80 6.28 42.87
CA ARG A 226 -5.42 5.84 43.13
C ARG A 226 -4.53 6.35 42.01
N LYS A 227 -3.27 6.64 42.33
CA LYS A 227 -2.18 6.84 41.36
C LYS A 227 -1.10 5.82 41.66
N LEU A 228 -0.68 5.05 40.66
CA LEU A 228 0.40 4.09 40.79
C LEU A 228 1.76 4.79 40.67
N ALA A 229 2.78 4.29 41.36
CA ALA A 229 4.08 4.98 41.45
C ALA A 229 4.95 4.85 40.19
N ARG A 230 4.68 3.84 39.34
CA ARG A 230 5.40 3.55 38.07
C ARG A 230 4.54 3.72 36.83
N GLU A 231 3.29 4.18 36.99
CA GLU A 231 2.38 4.44 35.89
C GLU A 231 2.84 5.68 35.10
N LYS A 232 3.00 5.50 33.79
CA LYS A 232 3.39 6.55 32.85
C LYS A 232 2.15 6.97 32.07
N GLN A 233 1.99 8.26 31.84
CA GLN A 233 0.88 8.80 31.05
C GLN A 233 1.42 9.86 30.08
N THR A 234 0.92 9.85 28.85
CA THR A 234 1.12 10.98 27.91
C THR A 234 0.42 12.24 28.45
N GLY A 235 1.00 13.41 28.18
CA GLY A 235 0.56 14.70 28.72
C GLY A 235 -0.37 15.50 27.80
N VAL A 236 -0.84 16.64 28.30
CA VAL A 236 -1.70 17.57 27.55
C VAL A 236 -0.91 18.27 26.44
N ALA A 237 -1.46 18.29 25.23
CA ALA A 237 -0.93 19.00 24.07
C ALA A 237 -1.62 20.36 23.85
N PRO A 238 -1.10 21.23 22.96
CA PRO A 238 -1.81 22.46 22.57
C PRO A 238 -3.17 22.17 21.90
N PRO A 239 -4.16 23.10 21.94
CA PRO A 239 -5.49 22.89 21.36
C PRO A 239 -5.57 22.60 19.85
N THR A 240 -4.44 22.68 19.13
CA THR A 240 -4.32 22.21 17.73
C THR A 240 -4.37 20.69 17.60
N TYR A 241 -4.23 19.96 18.72
CA TYR A 241 -4.30 18.50 18.77
C TYR A 241 -5.63 17.98 19.34
N ASP A 242 -6.57 18.86 19.69
CA ASP A 242 -7.91 18.48 20.16
C ASP A 242 -8.63 17.64 19.11
N ASP A 243 -9.60 16.82 19.52
CA ASP A 243 -10.40 15.95 18.63
C ASP A 243 -9.64 14.80 17.88
N ASN A 244 -8.32 14.66 18.06
CA ASN A 244 -7.44 13.71 17.33
C ASN A 244 -7.61 12.20 17.66
N TYR A 245 -8.15 11.85 18.85
CA TYR A 245 -8.36 10.48 19.33
C TYR A 245 -7.08 9.61 19.49
N MET A 246 -5.96 10.15 19.98
CA MET A 246 -4.74 9.35 20.24
C MET A 246 -5.02 8.16 21.20
N GLY A 247 -4.54 6.97 20.81
CA GLY A 247 -4.82 5.73 21.54
C GLY A 247 -6.16 5.09 21.15
N TYR A 248 -6.72 5.44 19.99
CA TYR A 248 -7.85 4.71 19.40
C TYR A 248 -7.50 3.24 19.12
N SER A 249 -6.26 3.00 18.69
CA SER A 249 -5.61 1.68 18.62
C SER A 249 -4.20 1.77 19.22
N VAL A 250 -3.67 0.65 19.72
CA VAL A 250 -2.30 0.54 20.27
C VAL A 250 -1.69 -0.83 19.93
N ALA A 251 -0.38 -0.86 19.77
CA ALA A 251 0.47 -2.05 19.65
C ALA A 251 1.86 -1.78 20.26
N ALA A 252 2.75 -2.77 20.29
CA ALA A 252 4.13 -2.63 20.74
C ALA A 252 5.10 -3.42 19.85
N GLY A 253 6.37 -3.03 19.82
CA GLY A 253 7.44 -3.71 19.08
C GLY A 253 8.76 -2.92 19.07
N GLU A 254 9.78 -3.48 18.45
CA GLU A 254 11.16 -2.98 18.44
C GLU A 254 11.47 -2.06 17.24
N PHE A 255 11.75 -0.77 17.46
CA PHE A 255 12.15 0.15 16.37
C PHE A 255 13.40 1.00 16.66
N THR A 256 13.94 0.95 17.89
CA THR A 256 15.22 1.57 18.28
C THR A 256 16.45 0.71 17.97
N GLY A 257 16.32 -0.61 17.99
CA GLY A 257 17.44 -1.56 17.91
C GLY A 257 18.20 -1.73 19.23
N ASP A 258 17.63 -1.35 20.37
CA ASP A 258 18.22 -1.53 21.71
C ASP A 258 17.64 -2.72 22.52
N SER A 259 16.61 -3.40 21.98
CA SER A 259 15.89 -4.54 22.55
C SER A 259 14.87 -4.22 23.67
N GLU A 260 14.52 -2.95 23.90
CA GLU A 260 13.35 -2.54 24.68
C GLU A 260 12.24 -2.03 23.74
N GLU A 261 11.04 -2.60 23.84
CA GLU A 261 9.94 -2.28 22.92
C GLU A 261 9.41 -0.84 23.06
N GLU A 262 9.13 -0.23 21.91
CA GLU A 262 8.34 0.98 21.74
C GLU A 262 6.82 0.70 21.80
N LEU A 263 6.07 1.79 22.00
CA LEU A 263 4.62 1.86 21.85
C LEU A 263 4.27 2.43 20.47
N VAL A 264 3.38 1.77 19.72
CA VAL A 264 2.72 2.34 18.53
C VAL A 264 1.30 2.76 18.92
N ALA A 265 0.92 4.01 18.63
CA ALA A 265 -0.40 4.55 18.92
C ALA A 265 -1.09 5.10 17.66
N GLY A 266 -2.32 4.65 17.41
CA GLY A 266 -3.19 5.17 16.36
C GLY A 266 -3.93 6.44 16.77
N VAL A 267 -3.99 7.41 15.86
CA VAL A 267 -4.53 8.77 16.03
C VAL A 267 -5.45 9.11 14.83
N PRO A 268 -6.58 8.41 14.63
CA PRO A 268 -7.30 8.38 13.35
C PRO A 268 -8.09 9.65 12.98
N ARG A 269 -7.99 10.70 13.80
CA ARG A 269 -8.45 12.07 13.48
C ARG A 269 -7.32 13.10 13.50
N GLY A 270 -6.08 12.61 13.53
CA GLY A 270 -4.86 13.37 13.36
C GLY A 270 -4.87 14.28 12.13
N ALA A 271 -3.90 15.20 12.11
CA ALA A 271 -3.75 16.19 11.06
C ALA A 271 -5.05 16.91 10.67
N GLN A 272 -5.95 17.22 11.62
CA GLN A 272 -7.25 17.86 11.36
C GLN A 272 -8.20 17.03 10.45
N ASN A 273 -8.08 15.69 10.46
CA ASN A 273 -8.60 14.75 9.45
C ASN A 273 -8.05 15.00 8.02
N PHE A 274 -6.76 15.35 7.94
CA PHE A 274 -5.99 15.97 6.84
C PHE A 274 -6.25 17.47 6.57
N GLY A 275 -5.30 18.29 7.03
CA GLY A 275 -5.36 19.74 7.01
C GLY A 275 -5.12 20.39 5.66
N TYR A 276 -5.81 21.52 5.48
CA TYR A 276 -5.57 22.64 4.56
C TYR A 276 -4.36 22.54 3.59
N VAL A 277 -4.62 22.43 2.27
CA VAL A 277 -3.60 22.61 1.22
C VAL A 277 -3.02 24.02 1.26
N ARG A 278 -1.83 24.18 1.86
CA ARG A 278 -1.16 25.48 2.02
C ARG A 278 -0.09 25.70 0.95
N THR A 279 -0.49 26.25 -0.19
CA THR A 279 0.41 26.80 -1.22
C THR A 279 1.01 28.14 -0.78
N GLY A 280 2.01 28.13 0.11
CA GLY A 280 2.76 29.35 0.44
C GLY A 280 3.90 29.17 1.44
N PRO A 281 5.09 29.78 1.20
CA PRO A 281 6.24 29.66 2.08
C PRO A 281 6.11 30.55 3.33
N THR A 282 6.33 29.99 4.51
CA THR A 282 6.56 30.76 5.75
C THR A 282 7.63 30.07 6.59
N SER A 283 8.65 30.82 7.00
CA SER A 283 9.91 30.31 7.53
C SER A 283 9.89 30.08 9.05
N TYR A 284 9.14 29.09 9.50
CA TYR A 284 9.22 28.53 10.85
C TYR A 284 9.17 27.00 10.78
N PRO A 285 9.87 26.27 11.67
CA PRO A 285 9.69 24.83 11.80
C PRO A 285 8.30 24.56 12.38
N PHE A 286 7.34 24.26 11.49
CA PHE A 286 5.98 23.91 11.87
C PHE A 286 5.96 22.44 12.31
N HIS A 287 5.33 22.15 13.45
CA HIS A 287 5.23 20.77 13.92
C HIS A 287 4.38 19.95 12.94
N ILE A 288 4.87 18.77 12.58
CA ILE A 288 4.12 17.81 11.77
C ILE A 288 2.92 17.34 12.61
N GLU A 289 1.74 17.31 11.99
CA GLU A 289 0.52 16.77 12.56
C GLU A 289 0.45 15.27 12.18
N ASN A 290 0.07 14.40 13.12
CA ASN A 290 0.41 12.97 13.05
C ASN A 290 -0.84 12.07 13.15
N ASP A 291 -0.89 10.98 12.38
CA ASP A 291 -2.01 10.03 12.38
C ASP A 291 -1.67 8.66 13.03
N VAL A 292 -0.39 8.27 13.04
CA VAL A 292 0.16 7.18 13.85
C VAL A 292 1.51 7.63 14.43
N SER A 293 1.76 7.33 15.70
CA SER A 293 2.98 7.72 16.41
C SER A 293 3.71 6.53 17.03
N ILE A 294 5.02 6.46 16.83
CA ILE A 294 5.95 5.65 17.64
C ILE A 294 6.34 6.47 18.87
N ILE A 295 6.22 5.88 20.05
CA ILE A 295 6.38 6.51 21.36
C ILE A 295 7.34 5.66 22.20
N ASN A 296 8.36 6.29 22.80
CA ASN A 296 9.35 5.59 23.61
C ASN A 296 8.74 5.04 24.90
N SER A 297 8.95 3.76 25.21
CA SER A 297 8.35 3.13 26.40
C SER A 297 8.95 3.61 27.73
N SER A 298 10.17 4.17 27.73
CA SER A 298 10.84 4.64 28.95
C SER A 298 10.26 5.93 29.50
N ASP A 299 9.99 6.95 28.66
CA ASP A 299 9.52 8.26 29.10
C ASP A 299 8.24 8.79 28.40
N LEU A 300 7.69 8.03 27.45
CA LEU A 300 6.56 8.41 26.60
C LEU A 300 6.80 9.66 25.73
N THR A 301 8.05 9.90 25.31
CA THR A 301 8.35 10.86 24.23
C THR A 301 8.02 10.31 22.85
N PHE A 302 7.64 11.21 21.93
CA PHE A 302 7.36 10.87 20.53
C PHE A 302 8.67 10.72 19.75
N ILE A 303 8.82 9.60 19.03
CA ILE A 303 10.02 9.26 18.24
C ILE A 303 9.82 9.63 16.77
N GLN A 304 8.82 9.00 16.14
CA GLN A 304 8.58 9.03 14.69
C GLN A 304 7.08 8.92 14.43
N ASN A 305 6.62 9.44 13.29
CA ASN A 305 5.21 9.51 12.96
C ASN A 305 4.96 9.09 11.51
N PHE A 306 3.79 8.50 11.28
CA PHE A 306 3.24 8.22 9.97
C PHE A 306 1.94 9.02 9.79
N THR A 307 1.64 9.32 8.52
CA THR A 307 0.49 10.14 8.10
C THR A 307 -0.16 9.40 6.94
N GLY A 308 -1.49 9.37 6.86
CA GLY A 308 -2.20 8.70 5.76
C GLY A 308 -2.07 9.47 4.43
N GLU A 309 -2.73 8.99 3.37
CA GLU A 309 -2.76 9.72 2.08
C GLU A 309 -4.07 10.50 1.85
N GLN A 310 -5.12 10.24 2.65
CA GLN A 310 -6.48 10.68 2.33
C GLN A 310 -7.30 11.11 3.55
N MET A 311 -7.92 12.29 3.42
CA MET A 311 -8.92 12.84 4.35
C MET A 311 -10.00 11.82 4.73
N ALA A 312 -10.32 11.76 6.02
CA ALA A 312 -11.39 10.92 6.60
C ALA A 312 -11.32 9.41 6.28
N SER A 313 -10.20 8.90 5.73
CA SER A 313 -9.95 7.47 5.52
C SER A 313 -9.84 6.66 6.82
N TYR A 314 -9.68 7.36 7.95
CA TYR A 314 -9.53 6.81 9.30
C TYR A 314 -8.27 5.94 9.46
N PHE A 315 -7.20 6.28 8.75
CA PHE A 315 -5.84 5.75 8.93
C PHE A 315 -5.45 5.79 10.41
N GLY A 316 -4.96 4.66 10.96
CA GLY A 316 -4.73 4.51 12.41
C GLY A 316 -5.94 3.97 13.19
N TYR A 317 -7.03 3.60 12.50
CA TYR A 317 -8.16 2.85 13.09
C TYR A 317 -7.70 1.58 13.79
N THR A 318 -6.76 0.88 13.15
CA THR A 318 -6.08 -0.29 13.68
C THR A 318 -4.59 -0.16 13.35
N VAL A 319 -3.75 -0.56 14.29
CA VAL A 319 -2.32 -0.77 14.11
C VAL A 319 -1.98 -2.20 14.50
N ALA A 320 -1.04 -2.81 13.80
CA ALA A 320 -0.47 -4.11 14.13
C ALA A 320 1.04 -4.06 13.91
N VAL A 321 1.77 -4.92 14.63
CA VAL A 321 3.23 -5.01 14.56
C VAL A 321 3.61 -6.49 14.50
N SER A 322 4.50 -6.83 13.57
CA SER A 322 5.08 -8.16 13.36
C SER A 322 6.23 -8.04 12.38
N ASP A 323 7.31 -8.78 12.55
CA ASP A 323 8.18 -9.16 11.43
C ASP A 323 7.32 -9.84 10.34
N VAL A 324 7.39 -9.37 9.09
CA VAL A 324 6.69 -10.01 7.94
C VAL A 324 7.62 -10.48 6.83
N ASN A 325 8.90 -10.09 6.85
CA ASN A 325 9.87 -10.49 5.82
C ASN A 325 10.83 -11.61 6.31
N ASN A 326 10.75 -11.94 7.61
CA ASN A 326 11.61 -12.84 8.39
C ASN A 326 13.10 -12.41 8.40
N ASP A 327 13.38 -11.12 8.55
CA ASP A 327 14.75 -10.59 8.76
C ASP A 327 15.11 -10.37 10.25
N GLY A 328 14.11 -10.38 11.15
CA GLY A 328 14.27 -10.21 12.60
C GLY A 328 13.94 -8.81 13.14
N LEU A 329 13.45 -7.89 12.32
CA LEU A 329 12.94 -6.57 12.72
C LEU A 329 11.40 -6.57 12.78
N ASP A 330 10.81 -5.80 13.70
CA ASP A 330 9.35 -5.64 13.81
C ASP A 330 8.86 -4.64 12.73
N ASP A 331 7.96 -5.05 11.82
CA ASP A 331 7.33 -4.18 10.82
C ASP A 331 5.99 -3.59 11.32
N ILE A 332 5.57 -2.44 10.78
CA ILE A 332 4.34 -1.73 11.20
C ILE A 332 3.26 -1.81 10.11
N LEU A 333 2.05 -2.22 10.49
CA LEU A 333 0.87 -2.16 9.64
C LEU A 333 -0.19 -1.18 10.17
N VAL A 334 -0.76 -0.39 9.26
CA VAL A 334 -1.78 0.62 9.58
C VAL A 334 -3.00 0.45 8.67
N GLY A 335 -4.18 0.32 9.28
CA GLY A 335 -5.46 0.24 8.56
C GLY A 335 -6.15 1.60 8.41
N ALA A 336 -6.63 1.89 7.19
CA ALA A 336 -7.44 3.04 6.81
C ALA A 336 -8.78 2.55 6.20
N PRO A 337 -9.74 2.10 7.03
CA PRO A 337 -10.91 1.32 6.57
C PRO A 337 -11.93 2.13 5.76
N LEU A 338 -11.88 3.46 5.80
CA LEU A 338 -12.79 4.34 5.05
C LEU A 338 -12.13 4.97 3.81
N PHE A 339 -10.95 4.48 3.41
CA PHE A 339 -10.27 4.96 2.21
C PHE A 339 -11.13 4.78 0.95
N MET A 340 -11.20 5.84 0.13
CA MET A 340 -11.91 5.86 -1.14
C MET A 340 -10.97 5.77 -2.35
N GLU A 341 -11.14 4.74 -3.15
CA GLU A 341 -10.48 4.61 -4.45
C GLU A 341 -11.17 5.50 -5.51
N ARG A 342 -10.39 5.98 -6.50
CA ARG A 342 -10.86 6.77 -7.64
C ARG A 342 -10.43 6.13 -8.96
N GLU A 343 -11.30 5.33 -9.56
CA GLU A 343 -11.14 4.93 -10.97
C GLU A 343 -11.35 6.17 -11.87
N PHE A 344 -10.67 6.20 -13.02
CA PHE A 344 -10.52 7.40 -13.86
C PHE A 344 -11.85 7.98 -14.43
N GLU A 345 -12.96 7.23 -14.38
CA GLU A 345 -14.28 7.67 -14.84
C GLU A 345 -15.42 7.40 -13.82
N SER A 346 -15.13 6.83 -12.63
CA SER A 346 -16.18 6.43 -11.67
C SER A 346 -16.38 7.45 -10.53
N LYS A 347 -17.50 7.31 -9.80
CA LYS A 347 -17.62 7.94 -8.48
C LYS A 347 -16.63 7.27 -7.51
N PRO A 348 -16.07 8.01 -6.53
CA PRO A 348 -15.19 7.43 -5.51
C PRO A 348 -15.91 6.30 -4.77
N LYS A 349 -15.20 5.20 -4.55
CA LYS A 349 -15.72 4.00 -3.87
C LYS A 349 -14.98 3.82 -2.55
N GLU A 350 -15.71 3.81 -1.44
CA GLU A 350 -15.17 3.35 -0.15
C GLU A 350 -14.80 1.86 -0.28
N VAL A 351 -13.51 1.56 -0.17
CA VAL A 351 -12.94 0.21 -0.28
C VAL A 351 -12.12 -0.19 0.94
N GLY A 352 -11.54 0.80 1.63
CA GLY A 352 -10.55 0.59 2.68
C GLY A 352 -9.16 0.24 2.12
N GLN A 353 -8.12 0.55 2.88
CA GLN A 353 -6.72 0.32 2.51
C GLN A 353 -5.93 -0.11 3.74
N VAL A 354 -4.86 -0.88 3.53
CA VAL A 354 -3.86 -1.18 4.57
C VAL A 354 -2.49 -0.84 4.02
N TYR A 355 -1.68 -0.21 4.87
CA TYR A 355 -0.32 0.21 4.61
C TYR A 355 0.63 -0.64 5.45
N LEU A 356 1.70 -1.15 4.84
CA LEU A 356 2.81 -1.84 5.49
C LEU A 356 4.07 -0.98 5.39
N TYR A 357 4.68 -0.68 6.54
CA TYR A 357 5.97 0.00 6.65
C TYR A 357 7.02 -1.02 7.09
N LEU A 358 7.86 -1.44 6.15
CA LEU A 358 8.95 -2.38 6.40
C LEU A 358 10.12 -1.69 7.08
N GLN A 359 10.64 -2.26 8.16
CA GLN A 359 11.83 -1.75 8.84
C GLN A 359 13.10 -2.23 8.12
N GLU A 360 14.06 -1.34 7.83
CA GLU A 360 15.41 -1.71 7.34
C GLU A 360 16.49 -1.56 8.42
N GLY A 361 16.12 -0.97 9.56
CA GLY A 361 16.96 -0.73 10.72
C GLY A 361 16.37 0.37 11.61
N ALA A 362 17.07 0.71 12.70
CA ALA A 362 16.61 1.66 13.71
C ALA A 362 16.04 2.97 13.11
N PHE A 363 14.74 3.21 13.30
CA PHE A 363 13.93 4.32 12.77
C PHE A 363 13.89 4.46 11.23
N LEU A 364 14.45 3.52 10.48
CA LEU A 364 14.49 3.52 9.02
C LEU A 364 13.43 2.56 8.47
N PHE A 365 12.40 3.13 7.85
CA PHE A 365 11.35 2.38 7.17
C PHE A 365 11.35 2.66 5.67
N ARG A 366 10.95 1.68 4.86
CA ARG A 366 10.66 1.88 3.44
C ARG A 366 9.38 2.70 3.22
N ASP A 367 9.22 3.23 2.01
CA ASP A 367 7.94 3.72 1.53
C ASP A 367 6.85 2.64 1.65
N ALA A 368 5.63 3.05 1.97
CA ALA A 368 4.57 2.15 2.38
C ALA A 368 4.14 1.19 1.26
N GLN A 369 4.19 -0.12 1.51
CA GLN A 369 3.55 -1.08 0.61
C GLN A 369 2.03 -1.04 0.83
N ILE A 370 1.31 -0.67 -0.23
CA ILE A 370 -0.16 -0.60 -0.26
C ILE A 370 -0.74 -1.99 -0.59
N LEU A 371 -1.74 -2.42 0.19
CA LEU A 371 -2.36 -3.75 0.05
C LEU A 371 -3.81 -3.68 -0.49
N THR A 372 -4.05 -4.35 -1.63
CA THR A 372 -5.35 -4.45 -2.33
C THR A 372 -5.46 -5.81 -3.06
N GLY A 373 -6.01 -6.87 -2.46
CA GLY A 373 -5.50 -8.22 -2.81
C GLY A 373 -6.35 -9.34 -3.46
N THR A 374 -5.65 -10.23 -4.21
CA THR A 374 -5.91 -11.71 -4.32
C THR A 374 -4.63 -12.63 -4.36
N GLU A 375 -4.48 -13.65 -3.47
CA GLU A 375 -3.49 -14.81 -3.32
C GLU A 375 -2.17 -14.85 -2.42
N VAL A 376 -2.28 -15.42 -1.19
CA VAL A 376 -1.39 -16.15 -0.18
C VAL A 376 -1.03 -15.48 1.21
N PHE A 377 -0.76 -16.16 2.39
CA PHE A 377 -0.89 -15.67 3.85
C PHE A 377 0.27 -15.74 4.89
N ASP A 378 0.32 -14.71 5.76
CA ASP A 378 0.82 -14.65 7.16
C ASP A 378 0.01 -13.62 8.03
N ILE A 379 -0.45 -12.49 7.47
CA ILE A 379 -1.23 -11.44 8.19
C ILE A 379 -2.71 -11.39 7.80
N ALA A 380 -3.58 -11.36 8.82
CA ALA A 380 -5.03 -11.41 8.71
C ALA A 380 -5.67 -10.03 8.66
N ILE A 381 -6.31 -9.70 7.53
CA ILE A 381 -6.98 -8.42 7.27
C ILE A 381 -8.50 -8.65 7.16
N GLY A 382 -9.24 -8.03 8.07
CA GLY A 382 -10.69 -8.17 8.17
C GLY A 382 -11.45 -7.15 7.33
N ALA A 383 -12.38 -7.62 6.50
CA ALA A 383 -13.31 -6.80 5.73
C ALA A 383 -14.76 -7.06 6.19
N PRO A 384 -15.17 -6.55 7.37
CA PRO A 384 -16.37 -7.01 8.11
C PRO A 384 -17.73 -6.80 7.43
N PHE A 385 -17.78 -6.00 6.35
CA PHE A 385 -19.00 -5.68 5.61
C PHE A 385 -18.93 -6.06 4.12
N ALA A 386 -17.88 -6.77 3.70
CA ALA A 386 -17.66 -7.19 2.32
C ALA A 386 -18.57 -8.34 1.85
N GLY A 387 -18.59 -8.56 0.53
CA GLY A 387 -19.46 -9.52 -0.16
C GLY A 387 -20.84 -8.92 -0.51
N GLU A 388 -21.53 -9.52 -1.48
CA GLU A 388 -22.83 -9.02 -1.99
C GLU A 388 -23.88 -8.91 -0.87
N ASP A 389 -23.99 -9.94 -0.03
CA ASP A 389 -24.86 -9.99 1.15
C ASP A 389 -24.31 -9.20 2.37
N ARG A 390 -23.16 -8.52 2.25
CA ARG A 390 -22.45 -7.82 3.33
C ARG A 390 -22.20 -8.67 4.59
N ARG A 391 -21.97 -9.97 4.42
CA ARG A 391 -21.73 -10.92 5.52
C ARG A 391 -20.31 -10.85 6.10
N GLY A 392 -19.42 -10.07 5.49
CA GLY A 392 -18.02 -9.94 5.89
C GLY A 392 -17.11 -11.01 5.27
N LYS A 393 -15.83 -10.67 5.18
CA LYS A 393 -14.74 -11.54 4.71
C LYS A 393 -13.50 -11.35 5.58
N VAL A 394 -12.64 -12.36 5.63
CA VAL A 394 -11.25 -12.19 6.07
C VAL A 394 -10.34 -12.53 4.90
N LEU A 395 -9.34 -11.67 4.69
CA LEU A 395 -8.32 -11.73 3.67
C LEU A 395 -6.96 -11.92 4.36
N ILE A 396 -6.05 -12.61 3.68
CA ILE A 396 -5.17 -13.62 4.26
C ILE A 396 -3.80 -13.55 3.51
N TYR A 397 -2.96 -12.50 3.77
CA TYR A 397 -1.77 -12.00 2.99
C TYR A 397 -0.34 -12.42 3.50
N ASN A 398 0.59 -12.89 2.64
CA ASN A 398 1.86 -13.63 2.95
C ASN A 398 3.08 -12.74 3.10
N GLY A 399 3.95 -13.06 4.06
CA GLY A 399 5.34 -12.64 4.10
C GLY A 399 6.17 -13.23 2.96
N TYR A 400 7.14 -12.44 2.51
CA TYR A 400 8.20 -12.78 1.58
C TYR A 400 9.40 -11.86 1.84
N SER A 401 10.58 -12.16 1.32
CA SER A 401 11.82 -11.39 1.60
C SER A 401 11.79 -9.91 1.17
N ASN A 402 10.74 -9.47 0.45
CA ASN A 402 10.53 -8.07 0.05
C ASN A 402 9.30 -7.42 0.73
N GLY A 403 8.72 -8.04 1.75
CA GLY A 403 7.49 -7.61 2.42
C GLY A 403 6.32 -8.54 2.14
N LEU A 404 5.10 -8.02 2.15
CA LEU A 404 3.93 -8.86 1.88
C LEU A 404 3.75 -9.12 0.38
N LYS A 405 3.29 -10.32 0.00
CA LYS A 405 2.67 -10.53 -1.31
C LYS A 405 1.39 -9.67 -1.35
N THR A 406 1.06 -9.08 -2.49
CA THR A 406 -0.04 -8.08 -2.63
C THR A 406 -1.45 -8.63 -2.41
N ASP A 407 -1.57 -9.85 -1.90
CA ASP A 407 -2.43 -10.91 -2.41
C ASP A 407 -2.80 -11.90 -1.27
N PRO A 408 -4.09 -12.15 -0.94
CA PRO A 408 -4.59 -13.10 0.08
C PRO A 408 -5.08 -14.52 -0.36
N SER A 409 -4.65 -15.64 0.27
CA SER A 409 -4.70 -17.03 -0.33
C SER A 409 -6.08 -17.58 -0.52
N GLN A 410 -6.87 -17.22 0.46
CA GLN A 410 -7.98 -17.96 0.97
C GLN A 410 -8.84 -16.84 1.52
N VAL A 411 -10.11 -16.81 1.13
CA VAL A 411 -10.98 -15.69 1.47
C VAL A 411 -12.06 -16.27 2.33
N LEU A 412 -11.85 -16.25 3.64
CA LEU A 412 -12.80 -16.80 4.60
C LEU A 412 -14.08 -16.00 4.50
N ASN A 413 -15.19 -16.64 4.11
CA ASN A 413 -16.45 -15.96 3.84
C ASN A 413 -17.39 -16.05 5.05
N GLY A 414 -18.00 -14.92 5.44
CA GLY A 414 -18.92 -14.88 6.57
C GLY A 414 -20.18 -15.72 6.32
N ALA A 415 -20.29 -16.86 7.02
CA ALA A 415 -21.41 -17.79 6.83
C ALA A 415 -22.77 -17.19 7.25
N TRP A 416 -22.82 -16.44 8.35
CA TRP A 416 -24.06 -15.93 8.95
C TRP A 416 -24.49 -14.58 8.38
N ALA A 417 -25.76 -14.48 7.99
CA ALA A 417 -26.46 -13.21 7.90
C ALA A 417 -27.05 -12.82 9.27
N SER A 418 -27.33 -11.54 9.48
CA SER A 418 -28.04 -11.03 10.66
C SER A 418 -29.13 -10.04 10.25
N GLN A 419 -30.20 -9.93 11.05
CA GLN A 419 -31.46 -9.30 10.64
C GLN A 419 -31.57 -7.80 10.97
N SER A 420 -30.80 -7.31 11.93
CA SER A 420 -30.89 -5.93 12.45
C SER A 420 -29.64 -5.09 12.20
N MET A 421 -28.51 -5.71 11.89
CA MET A 421 -27.25 -5.09 11.48
C MET A 421 -26.41 -6.13 10.71
N PRO A 422 -25.36 -5.74 9.98
CA PRO A 422 -24.44 -6.70 9.37
C PRO A 422 -23.83 -7.65 10.40
N SER A 423 -23.46 -8.87 9.99
CA SER A 423 -22.85 -9.88 10.86
C SER A 423 -21.52 -9.43 11.48
N GLY A 424 -20.75 -8.60 10.76
CA GLY A 424 -19.44 -8.11 11.20
C GLY A 424 -18.39 -9.21 11.29
N PHE A 425 -18.46 -10.24 10.43
CA PHE A 425 -17.49 -11.33 10.40
C PHE A 425 -16.13 -10.81 9.90
N GLY A 426 -15.11 -10.90 10.75
CA GLY A 426 -13.81 -10.26 10.52
C GLY A 426 -13.66 -8.88 11.16
N PHE A 427 -14.61 -8.46 12.02
CA PHE A 427 -14.47 -7.20 12.77
C PHE A 427 -13.41 -7.28 13.87
N THR A 428 -13.18 -8.48 14.42
CA THR A 428 -12.01 -8.77 15.25
C THR A 428 -11.37 -10.09 14.83
N LEU A 429 -10.05 -10.12 14.93
CA LEU A 429 -9.19 -11.23 14.52
C LEU A 429 -8.14 -11.48 15.62
N ARG A 430 -7.74 -12.73 15.79
CA ARG A 430 -6.60 -13.09 16.63
C ARG A 430 -5.92 -14.34 16.06
N GLY A 431 -4.63 -14.24 15.72
CA GLY A 431 -3.77 -15.34 15.31
C GLY A 431 -2.70 -15.64 16.36
N ASP A 432 -1.58 -16.24 15.93
CA ASP A 432 -0.40 -16.49 16.76
C ASP A 432 -0.66 -17.32 18.04
N SER A 433 -1.45 -18.40 17.91
CA SER A 433 -1.59 -19.41 18.96
C SER A 433 -2.07 -20.75 18.39
N ASP A 434 -1.30 -21.81 18.63
CA ASP A 434 -1.67 -23.19 18.32
C ASP A 434 -2.63 -23.74 19.40
N VAL A 435 -3.87 -24.05 19.02
CA VAL A 435 -4.92 -24.49 19.96
C VAL A 435 -4.98 -26.01 20.10
N ASP A 436 -4.65 -26.79 19.07
CA ASP A 436 -4.75 -28.26 19.09
C ASP A 436 -3.42 -29.04 19.12
N LYS A 437 -2.30 -28.30 19.17
CA LYS A 437 -0.92 -28.76 19.32
C LYS A 437 -0.39 -29.50 18.10
N ASN A 438 -0.57 -28.87 16.95
CA ASN A 438 -0.09 -29.36 15.65
C ASN A 438 1.17 -28.64 15.13
N ASP A 439 1.70 -27.66 15.87
CA ASP A 439 2.83 -26.77 15.56
C ASP A 439 2.59 -25.72 14.45
N TYR A 440 1.33 -25.38 14.17
CA TYR A 440 0.92 -24.26 13.30
C TYR A 440 -0.06 -23.34 14.06
N PRO A 441 -0.02 -22.01 13.87
CA PRO A 441 -0.90 -21.08 14.58
C PRO A 441 -2.33 -21.07 14.01
N ASP A 442 -3.33 -21.07 14.88
CA ASP A 442 -4.75 -21.01 14.53
C ASP A 442 -5.28 -19.56 14.48
N LEU A 443 -6.45 -19.35 13.86
CA LEU A 443 -7.09 -18.04 13.70
C LEU A 443 -8.50 -18.00 14.32
N ILE A 444 -8.72 -17.09 15.28
CA ILE A 444 -10.05 -16.72 15.77
C ILE A 444 -10.62 -15.58 14.93
N VAL A 445 -11.88 -15.71 14.49
CA VAL A 445 -12.64 -14.66 13.79
C VAL A 445 -13.92 -14.32 14.54
N GLY A 446 -14.08 -13.05 14.92
CA GLY A 446 -15.29 -12.51 15.54
C GLY A 446 -16.36 -12.08 14.52
N ALA A 447 -17.63 -12.30 14.86
CA ALA A 447 -18.81 -11.89 14.08
C ALA A 447 -19.91 -11.36 15.02
N PHE A 448 -19.62 -10.18 15.61
CA PHE A 448 -20.39 -9.61 16.72
C PHE A 448 -21.87 -9.33 16.42
N GLY A 449 -22.20 -8.91 15.20
CA GLY A 449 -23.58 -8.64 14.76
C GLY A 449 -24.41 -9.90 14.54
N ALA A 450 -23.76 -11.06 14.39
CA ALA A 450 -24.39 -12.38 14.42
C ALA A 450 -24.36 -13.04 15.82
N GLY A 451 -23.58 -12.49 16.76
CA GLY A 451 -23.33 -13.09 18.08
C GLY A 451 -22.50 -14.39 18.00
N LYS A 452 -21.54 -14.44 17.08
CA LYS A 452 -20.75 -15.63 16.73
C LYS A 452 -19.25 -15.37 16.82
N VAL A 453 -18.51 -16.45 17.04
CA VAL A 453 -17.04 -16.51 16.90
C VAL A 453 -16.69 -17.85 16.28
N VAL A 454 -15.68 -17.86 15.41
CA VAL A 454 -15.17 -19.06 14.73
C VAL A 454 -13.71 -19.27 15.11
N VAL A 455 -13.31 -20.52 15.30
CA VAL A 455 -11.89 -20.91 15.30
C VAL A 455 -11.63 -21.70 14.03
N TYR A 456 -10.76 -21.14 13.19
CA TYR A 456 -10.17 -21.79 12.02
C TYR A 456 -8.85 -22.41 12.46
N ARG A 457 -8.69 -23.71 12.25
CA ARG A 457 -7.45 -24.41 12.61
C ARG A 457 -6.52 -24.54 11.42
N ALA A 458 -5.21 -24.41 11.64
CA ALA A 458 -4.22 -24.59 10.59
C ALA A 458 -4.00 -26.08 10.25
N ARG A 459 -3.89 -26.38 8.95
CA ARG A 459 -3.62 -27.71 8.38
C ARG A 459 -2.12 -27.91 8.20
N PRO A 460 -1.52 -29.03 8.64
CA PRO A 460 -0.11 -29.28 8.41
C PRO A 460 0.26 -29.32 6.92
N VAL A 461 1.35 -28.65 6.54
CA VAL A 461 1.75 -28.47 5.14
C VAL A 461 2.75 -29.55 4.71
N VAL A 462 2.49 -30.16 3.56
CA VAL A 462 3.35 -31.16 2.91
C VAL A 462 3.94 -30.57 1.63
N THR A 463 5.26 -30.41 1.61
CA THR A 463 6.04 -30.03 0.42
C THR A 463 6.50 -31.31 -0.27
N VAL A 464 6.32 -31.42 -1.60
CA VAL A 464 6.62 -32.61 -2.41
C VAL A 464 7.54 -32.27 -3.58
N ASN A 465 8.76 -32.78 -3.49
CA ASN A 465 9.76 -32.64 -4.55
C ASN A 465 9.60 -33.81 -5.54
N ALA A 466 8.73 -33.62 -6.53
CA ALA A 466 8.47 -34.57 -7.62
C ALA A 466 9.42 -34.36 -8.81
N LEU A 467 9.90 -35.45 -9.41
CA LEU A 467 10.78 -35.47 -10.57
C LEU A 467 10.27 -36.51 -11.59
N LEU A 468 10.29 -36.14 -12.87
CA LEU A 468 9.85 -36.97 -13.99
C LEU A 468 11.03 -37.23 -14.93
N ILE A 469 11.45 -38.49 -15.06
CA ILE A 469 12.66 -38.87 -15.80
C ILE A 469 12.29 -39.81 -16.95
N LEU A 470 12.75 -39.52 -18.17
CA LEU A 470 12.46 -40.30 -19.38
C LEU A 470 13.71 -41.03 -19.87
N ASN A 471 13.60 -42.34 -20.17
CA ASN A 471 14.72 -43.13 -20.65
C ASN A 471 14.32 -44.14 -21.75
N PRO A 472 14.74 -43.95 -23.01
CA PRO A 472 15.40 -42.76 -23.55
C PRO A 472 14.45 -41.55 -23.65
N VAL A 473 15.01 -40.34 -23.55
CA VAL A 473 14.29 -39.07 -23.80
C VAL A 473 13.82 -38.93 -25.26
N VAL A 474 14.56 -39.55 -26.20
CA VAL A 474 14.22 -39.56 -27.64
C VAL A 474 13.84 -40.98 -28.04
N VAL A 475 12.63 -41.16 -28.54
CA VAL A 475 12.07 -42.45 -28.97
C VAL A 475 12.29 -42.64 -30.46
N ASN A 476 13.00 -43.70 -30.86
CA ASN A 476 13.18 -44.06 -32.27
C ASN A 476 12.09 -45.06 -32.72
N PRO A 477 11.21 -44.75 -33.69
CA PRO A 477 10.17 -45.67 -34.17
C PRO A 477 10.71 -46.98 -34.76
N ASP A 478 11.95 -46.99 -35.27
CA ASP A 478 12.60 -48.18 -35.83
C ASP A 478 13.18 -49.12 -34.75
N ASP A 479 13.39 -48.63 -33.52
CA ASP A 479 14.03 -49.39 -32.42
C ASP A 479 13.01 -50.26 -31.68
N LYS A 480 12.40 -51.18 -32.44
CA LYS A 480 11.26 -52.02 -32.03
C LYS A 480 11.71 -53.16 -31.12
N THR A 481 11.90 -52.84 -29.84
CA THR A 481 12.52 -53.71 -28.83
C THR A 481 11.54 -54.40 -27.87
N CYS A 482 10.34 -53.86 -27.65
CA CYS A 482 9.33 -54.45 -26.76
C CYS A 482 8.23 -55.21 -27.54
N GLN A 483 7.60 -56.21 -26.94
CA GLN A 483 6.46 -56.95 -27.52
C GLN A 483 5.23 -56.84 -26.59
N PRO A 484 4.16 -56.12 -26.96
CA PRO A 484 3.01 -55.87 -26.06
C PRO A 484 2.26 -57.16 -25.67
N PRO A 485 1.71 -57.25 -24.43
CA PRO A 485 0.94 -58.40 -23.98
C PRO A 485 -0.21 -58.76 -24.92
N GLY A 486 -0.14 -59.94 -25.55
CA GLY A 486 -1.14 -60.43 -26.50
C GLY A 486 -0.89 -60.07 -27.98
N SER A 487 0.16 -59.32 -28.29
CA SER A 487 0.60 -59.02 -29.67
C SER A 487 1.78 -59.89 -30.10
N GLN A 488 1.93 -60.12 -31.41
CA GLN A 488 3.16 -60.66 -32.02
C GLN A 488 4.02 -59.56 -32.70
N VAL A 489 3.60 -58.30 -32.62
CA VAL A 489 4.29 -57.16 -33.24
C VAL A 489 5.23 -56.53 -32.22
N LEU A 490 6.50 -56.36 -32.62
CA LEU A 490 7.47 -55.56 -31.87
C LEU A 490 7.19 -54.06 -32.04
N VAL A 491 7.36 -53.30 -30.97
CA VAL A 491 7.09 -51.85 -30.89
C VAL A 491 8.27 -51.11 -30.24
N ALA A 492 8.44 -49.84 -30.61
CA ALA A 492 9.40 -48.96 -29.95
C ALA A 492 8.88 -48.58 -28.55
N CYS A 493 9.74 -48.63 -27.54
CA CYS A 493 9.38 -48.42 -26.15
C CYS A 493 10.41 -47.61 -25.37
N PHE A 494 9.98 -47.03 -24.26
CA PHE A 494 10.79 -46.24 -23.33
C PHE A 494 10.21 -46.34 -21.92
N THR A 495 11.04 -46.12 -20.90
CA THR A 495 10.59 -46.07 -19.51
C THR A 495 10.40 -44.64 -19.03
N ILE A 496 9.37 -44.45 -18.22
CA ILE A 496 9.12 -43.24 -17.46
C ILE A 496 9.36 -43.59 -15.99
N ARG A 497 10.33 -42.93 -15.35
CA ARG A 497 10.57 -43.04 -13.91
C ARG A 497 10.03 -41.80 -13.24
N VAL A 498 8.98 -41.96 -12.45
CA VAL A 498 8.48 -40.93 -11.53
C VAL A 498 9.21 -41.11 -10.21
N CYS A 499 9.82 -40.05 -9.70
CA CYS A 499 10.45 -40.01 -8.39
C CYS A 499 9.81 -38.92 -7.52
N ALA A 500 9.64 -39.19 -6.23
CA ALA A 500 9.11 -38.22 -5.27
C ALA A 500 9.81 -38.34 -3.91
N ALA A 501 9.94 -37.20 -3.23
CA ALA A 501 10.29 -37.09 -1.82
C ALA A 501 9.40 -36.01 -1.19
N PHE A 502 9.16 -36.08 0.12
CA PHE A 502 8.34 -35.10 0.83
C PHE A 502 9.03 -34.58 2.08
N GLU A 503 8.70 -33.33 2.43
CA GLU A 503 9.14 -32.67 3.66
C GLU A 503 7.96 -31.90 4.28
N GLY A 504 7.97 -31.72 5.60
CA GLY A 504 6.92 -31.00 6.32
C GLY A 504 7.01 -31.15 7.85
N GLN A 505 6.48 -30.15 8.55
CA GLN A 505 6.44 -30.09 10.01
C GLN A 505 5.17 -30.79 10.53
N SER A 506 5.34 -31.58 11.60
CA SER A 506 4.27 -32.24 12.36
C SER A 506 3.23 -33.04 11.56
N ILE A 507 3.70 -33.62 10.44
CA ILE A 507 3.02 -34.63 9.63
C ILE A 507 3.40 -36.05 10.04
N SER A 508 2.60 -37.03 9.61
CA SER A 508 2.86 -38.47 9.75
C SER A 508 4.19 -38.89 9.11
N ASP A 509 4.85 -39.90 9.68
CA ASP A 509 6.11 -40.44 9.15
C ASP A 509 5.93 -41.27 7.87
N GLU A 510 4.68 -41.65 7.56
CA GLU A 510 4.23 -42.28 6.32
C GLU A 510 3.14 -41.41 5.69
N ILE A 511 3.26 -41.11 4.40
CA ILE A 511 2.20 -40.49 3.58
C ILE A 511 2.00 -41.25 2.26
N VAL A 512 0.79 -41.15 1.70
CA VAL A 512 0.42 -41.75 0.41
C VAL A 512 0.06 -40.64 -0.58
N LEU A 513 0.70 -40.66 -1.74
CA LEU A 513 0.52 -39.71 -2.84
C LEU A 513 -0.13 -40.42 -4.03
N LYS A 514 -1.28 -39.91 -4.47
CA LYS A 514 -1.99 -40.36 -5.67
C LYS A 514 -1.47 -39.59 -6.88
N GLY A 515 -0.91 -40.30 -7.85
CA GLY A 515 -0.42 -39.75 -9.11
C GLY A 515 -1.32 -40.14 -10.29
N GLU A 516 -1.46 -39.21 -11.25
CA GLU A 516 -2.00 -39.48 -12.59
C GLU A 516 -0.91 -39.14 -13.61
N LEU A 517 -0.47 -40.14 -14.37
CA LEU A 517 0.50 -39.96 -15.45
C LEU A 517 -0.22 -39.97 -16.80
N GLN A 518 -0.25 -38.82 -17.47
CA GLN A 518 -0.93 -38.59 -18.76
C GLN A 518 0.07 -38.54 -19.91
N LEU A 519 -0.12 -39.39 -20.92
CA LEU A 519 0.73 -39.51 -22.10
C LEU A 519 0.21 -38.66 -23.27
N ASP A 520 1.14 -38.07 -24.03
CA ASP A 520 0.87 -37.26 -25.22
C ASP A 520 -0.14 -36.12 -24.94
N SER A 521 0.01 -35.48 -23.77
CA SER A 521 -1.01 -34.64 -23.11
C SER A 521 -1.49 -33.47 -23.98
N LEU A 522 -0.57 -32.81 -24.69
CA LEU A 522 -0.85 -31.70 -25.63
C LEU A 522 -1.78 -32.07 -26.81
N LYS A 523 -2.02 -33.37 -27.07
CA LYS A 523 -3.03 -33.77 -28.06
C LYS A 523 -4.45 -33.54 -27.55
N GLN A 524 -5.17 -32.73 -28.32
CA GLN A 524 -6.58 -32.40 -28.15
C GLN A 524 -7.45 -33.62 -27.83
N LYS A 525 -8.47 -33.44 -26.99
CA LYS A 525 -9.40 -34.52 -26.59
C LYS A 525 -10.11 -35.07 -27.84
N GLY A 526 -9.85 -36.34 -28.15
CA GLY A 526 -10.35 -37.03 -29.35
C GLY A 526 -9.32 -37.24 -30.48
N ALA A 527 -8.14 -36.62 -30.41
CA ALA A 527 -7.02 -36.95 -31.30
C ALA A 527 -6.35 -38.26 -30.89
N VAL A 528 -5.74 -38.97 -31.86
CA VAL A 528 -5.00 -40.22 -31.59
C VAL A 528 -3.78 -39.93 -30.72
N LYS A 529 -3.78 -40.47 -29.50
CA LYS A 529 -2.66 -40.44 -28.55
C LYS A 529 -1.61 -41.45 -29.00
N ARG A 530 -0.40 -40.98 -29.30
CA ARG A 530 0.65 -41.76 -30.01
C ARG A 530 1.32 -42.80 -29.13
N THR A 531 1.35 -42.58 -27.82
CA THR A 531 1.95 -43.47 -26.82
C THR A 531 0.92 -44.02 -25.84
N LEU A 532 1.16 -45.25 -25.38
CA LEU A 532 0.29 -46.00 -24.47
C LEU A 532 1.14 -46.73 -23.42
N PHE A 533 0.60 -46.90 -22.21
CA PHE A 533 1.21 -47.77 -21.20
C PHE A 533 1.21 -49.23 -21.67
N PHE A 534 2.32 -49.91 -21.47
CA PHE A 534 2.58 -51.26 -21.99
C PHE A 534 1.61 -52.31 -21.43
N ASP A 535 1.33 -52.27 -20.13
CA ASP A 535 0.40 -53.22 -19.49
C ASP A 535 -1.06 -52.83 -19.72
N TYR A 536 -1.39 -51.55 -19.52
CA TYR A 536 -2.78 -51.07 -19.48
C TYR A 536 -3.37 -50.70 -20.85
N HIS A 537 -2.54 -50.52 -21.88
CA HIS A 537 -2.93 -50.12 -23.24
C HIS A 537 -3.74 -48.79 -23.30
N GLN A 538 -3.55 -47.91 -22.31
CA GLN A 538 -4.21 -46.62 -22.18
C GLN A 538 -3.20 -45.46 -22.24
N SER A 539 -3.67 -44.25 -22.53
CA SER A 539 -2.84 -43.02 -22.57
C SER A 539 -2.82 -42.25 -21.24
N HIS A 540 -3.37 -42.83 -20.17
CA HIS A 540 -3.34 -42.28 -18.82
C HIS A 540 -3.33 -43.45 -17.82
N HIS A 541 -2.74 -43.24 -16.65
CA HIS A 541 -2.68 -44.25 -15.59
C HIS A 541 -2.67 -43.59 -14.20
N TYR A 542 -3.42 -44.17 -13.27
CA TYR A 542 -3.48 -43.75 -11.87
C TYR A 542 -2.69 -44.73 -11.00
N PHE A 543 -1.84 -44.20 -10.13
CA PHE A 543 -0.96 -44.97 -9.24
C PHE A 543 -0.87 -44.29 -7.86
N SER A 544 -0.35 -45.01 -6.87
CA SER A 544 -0.08 -44.47 -5.53
C SER A 544 1.35 -44.76 -5.12
N ILE A 545 2.09 -43.72 -4.70
CA ILE A 545 3.40 -43.86 -4.06
C ILE A 545 3.22 -43.75 -2.55
N VAL A 546 3.71 -44.74 -1.80
CA VAL A 546 3.85 -44.67 -0.33
C VAL A 546 5.26 -44.18 -0.01
N MET A 547 5.37 -43.12 0.78
CA MET A 547 6.64 -42.49 1.12
C MET A 547 6.85 -42.43 2.64
N GLU A 548 8.06 -42.80 3.08
CA GLU A 548 8.53 -42.66 4.46
C GLU A 548 9.40 -41.40 4.63
N ARG A 549 9.30 -40.74 5.78
CA ARG A 549 9.91 -39.41 6.08
C ARG A 549 11.44 -39.35 6.11
N GLN A 550 12.15 -40.44 5.80
CA GLN A 550 13.62 -40.56 5.89
C GLN A 550 14.41 -39.82 4.79
N LYS A 551 13.86 -38.73 4.21
CA LYS A 551 14.39 -37.98 3.04
C LYS A 551 14.84 -38.85 1.85
N LYS A 552 14.30 -40.07 1.73
CA LYS A 552 14.70 -41.04 0.71
C LYS A 552 13.78 -40.92 -0.50
N LEU A 553 14.36 -40.49 -1.63
CA LEU A 553 13.66 -40.40 -2.91
C LEU A 553 13.06 -41.77 -3.30
N HIS A 554 11.73 -41.85 -3.32
CA HIS A 554 11.01 -43.04 -3.77
C HIS A 554 10.76 -42.92 -5.27
N CYS A 555 11.11 -43.94 -6.05
CA CYS A 555 10.91 -43.95 -7.51
C CYS A 555 10.11 -45.16 -7.97
N GLN A 556 9.15 -44.92 -8.88
CA GLN A 556 8.36 -45.95 -9.56
C GLN A 556 8.57 -45.83 -11.07
N GLU A 557 8.61 -46.97 -11.77
CA GLU A 557 8.86 -47.03 -13.22
C GLU A 557 7.63 -47.55 -13.97
N PHE A 558 7.36 -46.95 -15.12
CA PHE A 558 6.27 -47.30 -16.03
C PHE A 558 6.85 -47.53 -17.43
N LEU A 559 6.55 -48.67 -18.04
CA LEU A 559 6.93 -48.96 -19.43
C LEU A 559 5.86 -48.42 -20.38
N VAL A 560 6.29 -47.66 -21.38
CA VAL A 560 5.44 -47.03 -22.38
C VAL A 560 5.91 -47.41 -23.77
N TYR A 561 4.97 -47.59 -24.70
CA TYR A 561 5.27 -47.87 -26.10
C TYR A 561 4.63 -46.86 -27.05
N LEU A 562 5.27 -46.71 -28.22
CA LEU A 562 4.77 -45.95 -29.35
C LEU A 562 3.89 -46.86 -30.22
N ARG A 563 2.74 -46.36 -30.67
CA ARG A 563 1.87 -47.00 -31.68
C ARG A 563 2.61 -47.26 -32.99
N ASP A 564 2.01 -48.03 -33.89
CA ASP A 564 2.60 -48.17 -35.23
C ASP A 564 2.44 -46.87 -36.05
N GLU A 565 3.38 -46.61 -36.95
CA GLU A 565 3.40 -45.39 -37.77
C GLU A 565 2.16 -45.24 -38.68
N THR A 566 1.48 -46.34 -38.99
CA THR A 566 0.22 -46.31 -39.74
C THR A 566 -0.95 -45.71 -38.94
N GLU A 567 -0.88 -45.66 -37.62
CA GLU A 567 -1.94 -45.14 -36.74
C GLU A 567 -1.90 -43.61 -36.58
N PHE A 568 -0.75 -42.96 -36.78
CA PHE A 568 -0.59 -41.52 -36.53
C PHE A 568 0.30 -40.82 -37.57
N ARG A 569 -0.17 -39.68 -38.08
CA ARG A 569 0.56 -38.89 -39.09
C ARG A 569 1.55 -37.87 -38.52
N ASP A 570 1.44 -37.55 -37.24
CA ASP A 570 2.21 -36.47 -36.62
C ASP A 570 3.45 -36.99 -35.88
N LYS A 571 4.58 -36.87 -36.57
CA LYS A 571 5.93 -37.16 -36.06
C LYS A 571 6.73 -35.91 -35.67
N LEU A 572 6.10 -34.72 -35.63
CA LEU A 572 6.77 -33.43 -35.39
C LEU A 572 6.40 -32.81 -34.04
N SER A 573 5.15 -32.95 -33.58
CA SER A 573 4.77 -32.49 -32.24
C SER A 573 5.50 -33.31 -31.15
N PRO A 574 5.96 -32.71 -30.06
CA PRO A 574 6.57 -33.45 -28.94
C PRO A 574 5.55 -34.35 -28.24
N ILE A 575 6.02 -35.43 -27.63
CA ILE A 575 5.20 -36.35 -26.83
C ILE A 575 5.22 -35.85 -25.39
N ASN A 576 4.44 -34.80 -25.09
CA ASN A 576 4.41 -34.27 -23.72
C ASN A 576 3.83 -35.29 -22.74
N ILE A 577 4.50 -35.49 -21.61
CA ILE A 577 4.10 -36.41 -20.55
C ILE A 577 3.85 -35.54 -19.32
N ASN A 578 2.61 -35.52 -18.85
CA ASN A 578 2.21 -34.74 -17.70
C ASN A 578 1.98 -35.65 -16.50
N LEU A 579 2.59 -35.31 -15.37
CA LEU A 579 2.37 -35.95 -14.07
C LEU A 579 1.53 -35.01 -13.23
N ASN A 580 0.27 -35.34 -12.95
CA ASN A 580 -0.51 -34.69 -11.90
C ASN A 580 -0.35 -35.47 -10.59
N TYR A 581 -0.37 -34.81 -9.43
CA TYR A 581 -0.41 -35.51 -8.13
C TYR A 581 -1.26 -34.81 -7.05
N SER A 582 -1.76 -35.61 -6.11
CA SER A 582 -2.50 -35.18 -4.91
C SER A 582 -2.17 -36.09 -3.71
N LEU A 583 -2.51 -35.65 -2.48
CA LEU A 583 -2.45 -36.51 -1.29
C LEU A 583 -3.64 -37.47 -1.24
N ASP A 584 -3.43 -38.66 -0.67
CA ASP A 584 -4.52 -39.59 -0.36
C ASP A 584 -5.05 -39.38 1.06
N GLU A 585 -6.13 -38.61 1.18
CA GLU A 585 -6.79 -38.35 2.47
C GLU A 585 -7.29 -39.63 3.17
N SER A 586 -7.53 -40.73 2.43
CA SER A 586 -8.12 -41.96 2.99
C SER A 586 -7.15 -42.85 3.76
N HIS A 587 -5.83 -42.59 3.67
CA HIS A 587 -4.79 -43.25 4.48
C HIS A 587 -4.40 -42.46 5.74
N ILE A 588 -4.98 -41.27 5.94
CA ILE A 588 -4.69 -40.40 7.07
C ILE A 588 -5.57 -40.81 8.25
N LYS A 589 -4.97 -41.07 9.42
CA LYS A 589 -5.69 -41.57 10.59
C LYS A 589 -6.74 -40.57 11.07
N ASP A 590 -7.99 -41.02 11.22
CA ASP A 590 -9.13 -40.26 11.80
C ASP A 590 -8.88 -39.67 13.21
N SER A 591 -7.79 -40.07 13.88
CA SER A 591 -7.34 -39.49 15.14
C SER A 591 -6.74 -38.09 15.03
N LEU A 592 -6.44 -37.62 13.81
CA LEU A 592 -6.01 -36.23 13.57
C LEU A 592 -7.24 -35.31 13.50
N THR A 593 -7.25 -34.27 14.31
CA THR A 593 -8.29 -33.22 14.30
C THR A 593 -8.42 -32.60 12.91
N VAL A 594 -7.30 -32.30 12.26
CA VAL A 594 -7.20 -31.56 11.00
C VAL A 594 -6.46 -32.39 9.94
N LYS A 595 -6.86 -32.31 8.67
CA LYS A 595 -6.18 -33.00 7.55
C LYS A 595 -5.02 -32.14 7.00
N PRO A 596 -3.84 -32.70 6.68
CA PRO A 596 -2.78 -31.94 6.01
C PRO A 596 -3.16 -31.46 4.60
N ILE A 597 -2.32 -30.62 4.00
CA ILE A 597 -2.51 -30.03 2.66
C ILE A 597 -1.18 -30.00 1.88
N LEU A 598 -1.22 -30.07 0.54
CA LEU A 598 -0.03 -29.88 -0.30
C LEU A 598 0.37 -28.40 -0.36
N ASN A 599 1.67 -28.13 -0.39
CA ASN A 599 2.22 -26.78 -0.58
C ASN A 599 1.74 -26.15 -1.90
N TYR A 600 0.89 -25.12 -1.80
CA TYR A 600 0.27 -24.43 -2.93
C TYR A 600 1.29 -23.84 -3.91
N TYR A 601 2.46 -23.42 -3.42
CA TYR A 601 3.51 -22.81 -4.23
C TYR A 601 4.30 -23.80 -5.09
N GLN A 602 4.20 -25.10 -4.83
CA GLN A 602 4.81 -26.12 -5.68
C GLN A 602 3.83 -26.57 -6.76
N ARG A 603 4.30 -26.57 -8.02
CA ARG A 603 3.50 -27.09 -9.13
C ARG A 603 3.21 -28.58 -8.91
N SER A 604 1.93 -28.92 -8.93
CA SER A 604 1.45 -30.31 -9.00
C SER A 604 1.68 -30.98 -10.36
N SER A 605 2.46 -30.36 -11.25
CA SER A 605 2.87 -30.85 -12.58
C SER A 605 4.26 -30.34 -13.01
N VAL A 606 4.99 -31.17 -13.78
CA VAL A 606 6.44 -31.02 -14.08
C VAL A 606 6.73 -31.28 -15.58
N THR A 607 7.57 -30.45 -16.20
CA THR A 607 7.98 -30.46 -17.64
C THR A 607 9.40 -29.87 -17.84
N GLU A 608 10.09 -30.12 -18.98
CA GLU A 608 11.58 -30.07 -19.12
C GLU A 608 12.12 -29.86 -20.58
N GLN A 609 13.21 -29.07 -20.83
CA GLN A 609 14.05 -28.98 -22.10
C GLN A 609 15.25 -27.92 -22.02
N SER A 610 16.40 -28.03 -22.76
CA SER A 610 17.69 -27.21 -22.58
C SER A 610 18.70 -26.99 -23.80
N TYR A 611 19.59 -25.92 -23.84
CA TYR A 611 19.62 -24.87 -24.95
C TYR A 611 20.71 -23.61 -25.07
N VAL A 612 21.32 -23.05 -26.24
CA VAL A 612 22.18 -21.70 -26.45
C VAL A 612 22.23 -20.85 -27.90
N LEU A 613 22.70 -19.51 -28.13
CA LEU A 613 22.49 -18.36 -29.25
C LEU A 613 23.55 -17.80 -30.34
N HIS A 614 23.16 -16.79 -31.21
CA HIS A 614 23.94 -15.55 -31.65
C HIS A 614 23.18 -14.14 -31.93
N ARG A 615 23.85 -12.99 -32.31
CA ARG A 615 23.73 -11.53 -31.84
C ARG A 615 23.62 -10.30 -32.86
N ASP A 616 22.99 -9.12 -32.52
CA ASP A 616 23.48 -7.67 -32.62
C ASP A 616 22.58 -6.53 -31.97
N LYS A 617 22.82 -5.19 -32.16
CA LYS A 617 22.66 -4.06 -31.16
C LYS A 617 21.74 -2.80 -31.45
N ASP A 618 21.42 -1.97 -30.42
CA ASP A 618 21.87 -0.53 -30.23
C ASP A 618 21.53 0.13 -28.82
N GLN A 619 21.56 1.48 -28.62
CA GLN A 619 21.88 2.25 -27.36
C GLN A 619 20.72 2.85 -26.46
N LEU A 620 21.05 3.47 -25.30
CA LEU A 620 20.15 3.94 -24.20
C LEU A 620 20.45 5.33 -23.53
N ILE A 621 19.44 5.93 -22.84
CA ILE A 621 19.48 7.26 -22.16
C ILE A 621 18.96 7.17 -20.69
N ILE A 622 19.39 8.06 -19.77
CA ILE A 622 18.88 8.21 -18.38
C ILE A 622 17.74 9.22 -18.30
N GLY A 623 16.68 8.91 -17.53
CA GLY A 623 15.64 9.85 -17.08
C GLY A 623 14.25 9.65 -17.70
N GLU A 624 14.18 8.91 -18.80
CA GLU A 624 12.96 8.61 -19.56
C GLU A 624 12.57 7.12 -19.41
N GLU A 625 11.30 6.75 -19.65
CA GLU A 625 10.91 5.34 -19.84
C GLU A 625 11.48 4.83 -21.18
N ASN A 626 12.61 4.15 -21.11
CA ASN A 626 13.35 3.77 -22.32
C ASN A 626 12.79 2.45 -22.91
N CYS A 627 12.00 2.56 -23.97
CA CYS A 627 11.57 1.42 -24.78
C CYS A 627 12.73 0.83 -25.63
N VAL A 628 13.46 -0.14 -25.08
CA VAL A 628 14.48 -0.92 -25.81
C VAL A 628 13.81 -1.95 -26.72
N MET A 629 14.27 -2.08 -27.97
CA MET A 629 13.80 -3.11 -28.90
C MET A 629 14.98 -3.91 -29.44
N LEU A 630 15.10 -5.17 -28.97
CA LEU A 630 16.15 -6.09 -29.39
C LEU A 630 15.73 -6.78 -30.70
N ILE A 631 16.42 -6.44 -31.79
CA ILE A 631 16.32 -7.21 -33.05
C ILE A 631 17.23 -8.43 -32.92
N ILE A 632 16.61 -9.59 -32.97
CA ILE A 632 17.24 -10.91 -32.88
C ILE A 632 17.20 -11.57 -34.26
N ASN A 633 18.29 -12.24 -34.66
CA ASN A 633 18.33 -12.98 -35.94
C ASN A 633 18.72 -14.44 -35.71
N PRO A 634 17.82 -15.27 -35.16
CA PRO A 634 18.03 -16.71 -35.01
C PRO A 634 18.30 -17.39 -36.36
N ARG A 635 19.35 -18.20 -36.39
CA ARG A 635 19.82 -18.95 -37.56
C ARG A 635 20.22 -20.37 -37.16
N ASN A 636 19.76 -21.37 -37.94
CA ASN A 636 20.18 -22.76 -37.82
C ASN A 636 20.86 -23.22 -39.11
N ASP A 637 22.19 -23.34 -39.07
CA ASP A 637 23.01 -23.88 -40.18
C ASP A 637 23.25 -25.41 -40.07
N GLY A 638 22.73 -26.06 -39.03
CA GLY A 638 22.84 -27.49 -38.80
C GLY A 638 21.62 -28.29 -39.25
N GLU A 639 21.45 -29.47 -38.67
CA GLU A 639 20.26 -30.31 -38.82
C GLU A 639 19.05 -29.73 -38.06
N GLY A 640 17.88 -30.37 -38.14
CA GLY A 640 16.69 -29.91 -37.43
C GLY A 640 16.91 -29.77 -35.92
N ALA A 641 16.67 -28.57 -35.40
CA ALA A 641 16.72 -28.26 -33.98
C ALA A 641 15.35 -28.50 -33.35
N TYR A 642 15.17 -29.64 -32.65
CA TYR A 642 13.93 -29.92 -31.91
C TYR A 642 13.81 -28.98 -30.70
N GLU A 643 12.58 -28.60 -30.35
CA GLU A 643 12.26 -27.51 -29.41
C GLU A 643 13.22 -26.32 -29.51
N ALA A 644 13.16 -25.54 -30.60
CA ALA A 644 13.94 -24.31 -30.66
C ALA A 644 13.19 -23.15 -30.00
N GLU A 645 13.76 -22.64 -28.92
CA GLU A 645 13.37 -21.46 -28.13
C GLU A 645 14.49 -20.35 -28.19
N LEU A 646 14.33 -19.29 -27.40
CA LEU A 646 15.30 -18.23 -27.12
C LEU A 646 15.11 -17.73 -25.68
N HIS A 647 16.08 -17.91 -24.80
CA HIS A 647 16.11 -17.34 -23.44
C HIS A 647 16.94 -16.05 -23.46
N ILE A 648 16.38 -14.97 -22.91
CA ILE A 648 17.02 -13.68 -22.68
C ILE A 648 16.95 -13.44 -21.19
N LYS A 649 18.08 -13.51 -20.47
CA LYS A 649 18.13 -12.95 -19.11
C LYS A 649 18.07 -11.44 -19.22
N ILE A 650 17.18 -10.83 -18.44
CA ILE A 650 17.03 -9.37 -18.38
C ILE A 650 17.71 -8.84 -17.12
N PRO A 651 18.37 -7.67 -17.19
CA PRO A 651 18.93 -7.02 -16.02
C PRO A 651 17.79 -6.47 -15.13
N PRO A 652 18.00 -6.27 -13.82
CA PRO A 652 16.92 -5.93 -12.88
C PRO A 652 16.22 -4.59 -13.16
N GLU A 653 16.88 -3.67 -13.88
CA GLU A 653 16.34 -2.38 -14.31
C GLU A 653 15.41 -2.47 -15.54
N ALA A 654 15.26 -3.66 -16.15
CA ALA A 654 14.54 -3.84 -17.40
C ALA A 654 13.41 -4.89 -17.31
N ASP A 655 12.24 -4.53 -17.81
CA ASP A 655 11.04 -5.38 -17.84
C ASP A 655 10.55 -5.65 -19.26
N TYR A 656 9.93 -6.81 -19.47
CA TYR A 656 9.50 -7.29 -20.78
C TYR A 656 8.11 -6.74 -21.18
N THR A 657 8.03 -5.99 -22.28
CA THR A 657 6.79 -5.34 -22.74
C THR A 657 6.13 -6.03 -23.95
N GLY A 658 6.81 -6.99 -24.59
CA GLY A 658 6.22 -7.86 -25.60
C GLY A 658 6.96 -7.91 -26.94
N VAL A 659 6.57 -8.86 -27.78
CA VAL A 659 7.09 -9.00 -29.16
C VAL A 659 6.64 -7.83 -30.04
N GLU A 660 7.46 -7.44 -31.01
CA GLU A 660 7.10 -6.50 -32.08
C GLU A 660 6.16 -7.17 -33.10
N ARG A 661 5.10 -6.47 -33.53
CA ARG A 661 4.03 -7.03 -34.40
C ARG A 661 3.70 -6.15 -35.62
N ASN A 662 4.10 -4.89 -35.61
CA ASN A 662 3.80 -3.91 -36.67
C ASN A 662 4.78 -4.01 -37.84
N ASN A 663 6.03 -4.35 -37.57
CA ASN A 663 7.06 -4.50 -38.60
C ASN A 663 6.95 -5.84 -39.33
N LYS A 664 6.40 -5.82 -40.56
CA LYS A 664 6.22 -7.00 -41.42
C LYS A 664 7.51 -7.70 -41.85
N ALA A 665 8.69 -7.10 -41.63
CA ALA A 665 9.98 -7.76 -41.86
C ALA A 665 10.43 -8.65 -40.69
N LEU A 666 9.76 -8.55 -39.53
CA LEU A 666 10.07 -9.33 -38.33
C LEU A 666 9.03 -10.45 -38.14
N ARG A 667 9.50 -11.64 -37.78
CA ARG A 667 8.63 -12.76 -37.41
C ARG A 667 8.11 -12.55 -35.99
N VAL A 668 6.79 -12.59 -35.83
CA VAL A 668 6.18 -12.64 -34.50
C VAL A 668 6.43 -14.02 -33.89
N LEU A 669 7.03 -14.03 -32.70
CA LEU A 669 7.26 -15.23 -31.89
C LEU A 669 6.19 -15.36 -30.80
N SER A 670 6.03 -16.56 -30.25
CA SER A 670 5.46 -16.72 -28.91
C SER A 670 6.56 -16.46 -27.89
N CYS A 671 6.28 -15.75 -26.80
CA CYS A 671 7.30 -15.33 -25.83
C CYS A 671 6.70 -15.15 -24.43
N ASP A 672 7.12 -16.00 -23.49
CA ASP A 672 6.70 -15.98 -22.09
C ASP A 672 7.79 -15.42 -21.17
N TYR A 673 7.40 -14.79 -20.07
CA TYR A 673 8.30 -14.41 -18.99
C TYR A 673 8.41 -15.54 -17.96
N LYS A 674 9.63 -15.80 -17.46
CA LYS A 674 9.94 -16.80 -16.43
C LYS A 674 10.92 -16.19 -15.43
N MET A 675 10.92 -16.67 -14.20
CA MET A 675 11.92 -16.33 -13.19
C MET A 675 12.46 -17.62 -12.58
N GLU A 676 13.78 -17.79 -12.59
CA GLU A 676 14.44 -19.02 -12.18
C GLU A 676 15.67 -18.68 -11.33
N ASN A 677 15.70 -19.16 -10.07
CA ASN A 677 16.75 -18.86 -9.10
C ASN A 677 17.09 -17.36 -9.04
N GLU A 678 16.06 -16.53 -8.78
CA GLU A 678 16.10 -15.05 -8.76
C GLU A 678 16.44 -14.37 -10.10
N THR A 679 16.90 -15.10 -11.12
CA THR A 679 17.19 -14.52 -12.44
C THR A 679 15.91 -14.33 -13.26
N ARG A 680 15.66 -13.07 -13.66
CA ARG A 680 14.55 -12.68 -14.56
C ARG A 680 14.89 -13.06 -16.00
N MET A 681 13.97 -13.70 -16.73
CA MET A 681 14.22 -14.13 -18.11
C MET A 681 12.97 -14.19 -19.01
N VAL A 682 13.14 -13.85 -20.29
CA VAL A 682 12.12 -14.01 -21.35
C VAL A 682 12.48 -15.22 -22.20
N VAL A 683 11.48 -16.02 -22.58
CA VAL A 683 11.64 -17.29 -23.28
C VAL A 683 10.73 -17.34 -24.53
N CYS A 684 11.31 -17.49 -25.72
CA CYS A 684 10.62 -17.27 -27.00
C CYS A 684 10.73 -18.43 -28.00
N ASP A 685 9.60 -18.91 -28.53
CA ASP A 685 9.54 -20.00 -29.52
C ASP A 685 10.10 -19.59 -30.89
N LEU A 686 11.04 -20.37 -31.41
CA LEU A 686 11.60 -20.25 -32.76
C LEU A 686 11.05 -21.32 -33.72
N GLY A 687 10.74 -22.51 -33.21
CA GLY A 687 10.01 -23.57 -33.93
C GLY A 687 10.36 -24.98 -33.46
N ASN A 688 9.43 -25.94 -33.66
CA ASN A 688 9.67 -27.35 -33.34
C ASN A 688 9.39 -28.27 -34.55
N PRO A 689 10.42 -28.83 -35.21
CA PRO A 689 11.82 -28.38 -35.16
C PRO A 689 12.03 -27.04 -35.89
N MET A 690 13.00 -26.23 -35.45
CA MET A 690 13.56 -25.17 -36.29
C MET A 690 14.40 -25.83 -37.38
N VAL A 691 13.84 -25.84 -38.59
CA VAL A 691 14.38 -26.57 -39.75
C VAL A 691 15.80 -26.14 -40.12
N ALA A 692 16.55 -27.07 -40.73
CA ALA A 692 17.87 -26.79 -41.30
C ALA A 692 17.80 -25.63 -42.31
N GLY A 693 18.73 -24.67 -42.20
CA GLY A 693 18.76 -23.46 -43.01
C GLY A 693 17.75 -22.38 -42.59
N ALA A 694 17.00 -22.55 -41.49
CA ALA A 694 16.12 -21.51 -40.98
C ALA A 694 16.91 -20.25 -40.58
N ASN A 695 16.53 -19.10 -41.13
CA ASN A 695 17.15 -17.80 -40.86
C ASN A 695 16.06 -16.74 -40.95
N PHE A 696 15.75 -16.07 -39.84
CA PHE A 696 14.73 -15.01 -39.80
C PHE A 696 15.04 -14.02 -38.67
N SER A 697 14.61 -12.76 -38.85
CA SER A 697 14.68 -11.77 -37.78
C SER A 697 13.37 -11.70 -37.00
N ALA A 698 13.44 -11.37 -35.72
CA ALA A 698 12.31 -11.04 -34.85
C ALA A 698 12.67 -9.83 -33.97
N GLY A 699 11.68 -9.20 -33.32
CA GLY A 699 11.89 -8.05 -32.45
C GLY A 699 11.22 -8.24 -31.11
N ILE A 700 11.93 -7.99 -30.02
CA ILE A 700 11.43 -8.14 -28.64
C ILE A 700 11.63 -6.81 -27.92
N ARG A 701 10.57 -6.29 -27.30
CA ARG A 701 10.56 -5.00 -26.61
C ARG A 701 10.64 -5.15 -25.10
N PHE A 702 11.35 -4.22 -24.48
CA PHE A 702 11.55 -4.08 -23.05
C PHE A 702 11.34 -2.60 -22.68
N SER A 703 10.88 -2.33 -21.47
CA SER A 703 11.02 -1.01 -20.84
C SER A 703 12.22 -1.05 -19.90
N VAL A 704 12.89 0.08 -19.71
CA VAL A 704 13.97 0.22 -18.71
C VAL A 704 13.62 1.42 -17.83
N GLN A 705 13.61 1.20 -16.51
CA GLN A 705 13.16 2.17 -15.50
C GLN A 705 14.29 2.54 -14.52
N HIS A 706 14.22 3.77 -13.99
CA HIS A 706 15.02 4.42 -12.93
C HIS A 706 16.43 3.85 -12.62
N PHE A 707 17.47 4.58 -13.04
CA PHE A 707 18.88 4.23 -12.89
C PHE A 707 19.50 4.78 -11.59
N GLU A 708 18.95 4.47 -10.42
CA GLU A 708 19.41 5.07 -9.15
C GLU A 708 20.83 4.65 -8.74
N ASN A 709 21.24 3.42 -9.04
CA ASN A 709 22.50 2.85 -8.51
C ASN A 709 23.42 2.15 -9.52
N SER A 710 22.99 1.90 -10.76
CA SER A 710 23.68 1.01 -11.69
C SER A 710 24.99 1.58 -12.27
N ASP A 711 25.83 0.67 -12.79
CA ASP A 711 27.07 0.98 -13.49
C ASP A 711 26.81 1.40 -14.96
N PHE A 712 27.85 1.91 -15.63
CA PHE A 712 27.82 2.60 -16.93
C PHE A 712 27.19 1.85 -18.14
N SER A 713 26.73 0.61 -17.98
CA SER A 713 26.03 -0.18 -19.01
C SER A 713 25.16 -1.27 -18.41
N ILE A 714 23.92 -1.43 -18.89
CA ILE A 714 23.15 -2.66 -18.63
C ILE A 714 23.61 -3.81 -19.54
N ASN A 715 23.35 -5.05 -19.15
CA ASN A 715 23.71 -6.24 -19.92
C ASN A 715 22.53 -7.22 -20.04
N PHE A 716 22.14 -7.58 -21.26
CA PHE A 716 21.25 -8.71 -21.53
C PHE A 716 22.07 -9.95 -21.87
N GLU A 717 21.72 -11.11 -21.31
CA GLU A 717 22.37 -12.40 -21.68
C GLU A 717 21.42 -13.24 -22.53
N LEU A 718 21.77 -13.43 -23.81
CA LEU A 718 20.93 -14.08 -24.79
C LEU A 718 21.45 -15.49 -25.16
N GLN A 719 20.55 -16.47 -25.18
CA GLN A 719 20.72 -17.89 -25.53
C GLN A 719 19.58 -18.36 -26.50
N ILE A 720 19.82 -18.72 -27.80
CA ILE A 720 18.93 -19.59 -28.65
C ILE A 720 18.89 -20.95 -27.96
N LYS A 721 18.12 -21.89 -28.43
CA LYS A 721 17.80 -23.11 -27.72
C LYS A 721 17.55 -24.24 -28.73
N SER A 722 17.95 -25.47 -28.42
CA SER A 722 17.40 -26.70 -29.03
C SER A 722 17.66 -27.94 -28.17
N SER A 723 16.71 -28.88 -28.09
CA SER A 723 16.76 -30.05 -27.19
C SER A 723 17.65 -31.22 -27.66
N ASN A 724 18.46 -31.00 -28.71
CA ASN A 724 19.25 -32.04 -29.37
C ASN A 724 20.39 -32.59 -28.48
N LYS A 725 20.61 -33.91 -28.45
CA LYS A 725 21.71 -34.54 -27.68
C LYS A 725 23.13 -34.10 -28.06
N ILE A 726 23.30 -33.54 -29.25
CA ILE A 726 24.57 -33.02 -29.78
C ILE A 726 24.26 -31.63 -30.31
N ASN A 727 25.06 -30.63 -29.90
CA ASN A 727 24.90 -29.22 -30.27
C ASN A 727 23.48 -28.66 -30.01
N SER A 728 22.89 -28.99 -28.85
CA SER A 728 21.76 -28.26 -28.23
C SER A 728 22.04 -26.76 -28.02
N THR A 729 23.31 -26.40 -28.11
CA THR A 729 23.88 -25.14 -27.67
C THR A 729 24.73 -24.53 -28.78
N SER A 730 24.33 -23.33 -29.27
CA SER A 730 25.27 -22.42 -29.95
C SER A 730 26.00 -21.56 -28.90
N ASN A 731 26.25 -20.26 -29.09
CA ASN A 731 27.10 -19.48 -28.20
C ASN A 731 26.38 -18.43 -27.34
N LEU A 732 26.88 -18.20 -26.11
CA LEU A 732 26.34 -17.16 -25.23
C LEU A 732 26.61 -15.78 -25.84
N VAL A 733 25.70 -14.83 -25.62
CA VAL A 733 25.81 -13.47 -26.09
C VAL A 733 25.43 -12.49 -25.00
N ASN A 734 26.41 -11.70 -24.58
CA ASN A 734 26.22 -10.59 -23.66
C ASN A 734 26.07 -9.31 -24.49
N LEU A 735 24.92 -8.66 -24.40
CA LEU A 735 24.61 -7.40 -25.06
C LEU A 735 24.70 -6.27 -24.04
N HIS A 736 25.88 -5.65 -23.98
CA HIS A 736 26.10 -4.43 -23.21
C HIS A 736 25.50 -3.24 -23.94
N ILE A 737 24.60 -2.52 -23.27
CA ILE A 737 24.02 -1.27 -23.76
C ILE A 737 24.50 -0.14 -22.85
N ASN A 738 25.29 0.78 -23.42
CA ASN A 738 25.84 1.91 -22.67
C ASN A 738 24.73 2.90 -22.32
N ILE A 739 24.79 3.42 -21.10
CA ILE A 739 23.83 4.36 -20.53
C ILE A 739 24.39 5.79 -20.65
N THR A 740 23.55 6.77 -21.03
CA THR A 740 23.99 8.17 -21.20
C THR A 740 23.08 9.18 -20.49
N ALA A 741 23.65 10.11 -19.73
CA ALA A 741 22.90 11.18 -19.08
C ALA A 741 22.66 12.35 -20.03
N VAL A 742 21.42 12.85 -20.08
CA VAL A 742 21.02 14.11 -20.72
C VAL A 742 20.31 14.96 -19.68
N ALA A 743 20.53 16.28 -19.71
CA ALA A 743 19.86 17.22 -18.81
C ALA A 743 19.52 18.50 -19.57
N GLN A 744 18.32 19.03 -19.36
CA GLN A 744 17.87 20.29 -19.96
C GLN A 744 17.32 21.20 -18.87
N VAL A 745 17.82 22.44 -18.82
CA VAL A 745 17.33 23.46 -17.88
C VAL A 745 16.95 24.69 -18.68
N GLN A 746 15.72 25.16 -18.49
CA GLN A 746 15.20 26.40 -19.05
C GLN A 746 15.15 27.46 -17.95
N VAL A 747 15.27 28.74 -18.33
CA VAL A 747 15.03 29.87 -17.44
C VAL A 747 13.95 30.76 -18.04
N ARG A 748 12.99 31.13 -17.20
CA ARG A 748 11.81 31.94 -17.52
C ARG A 748 11.75 33.11 -16.54
N GLY A 749 10.95 34.12 -16.86
CA GLY A 749 10.70 35.21 -15.92
C GLY A 749 9.71 36.24 -16.43
N VAL A 750 9.23 37.08 -15.51
CA VAL A 750 8.20 38.09 -15.77
C VAL A 750 8.39 39.31 -14.85
N SER A 751 7.95 40.48 -15.33
CA SER A 751 7.90 41.72 -14.55
C SER A 751 6.47 41.98 -14.11
N HIS A 752 6.23 42.14 -12.81
CA HIS A 752 4.94 42.57 -12.26
C HIS A 752 5.09 43.93 -11.54
N PRO A 753 4.48 45.01 -12.02
CA PRO A 753 3.83 45.17 -13.33
C PRO A 753 4.86 45.16 -14.49
N PRO A 754 4.45 44.95 -15.75
CA PRO A 754 5.34 45.03 -16.91
C PRO A 754 5.64 46.47 -17.36
N GLN A 755 4.81 47.44 -16.94
CA GLN A 755 4.98 48.86 -17.23
C GLN A 755 4.45 49.74 -16.10
N ILE A 756 5.02 50.93 -15.95
CA ILE A 756 4.60 51.97 -15.00
C ILE A 756 4.37 53.28 -15.75
N VAL A 757 3.29 53.98 -15.41
CA VAL A 757 2.94 55.29 -15.98
C VAL A 757 3.15 56.38 -14.93
N LEU A 758 3.90 57.42 -15.29
CA LEU A 758 4.18 58.59 -14.47
C LEU A 758 3.46 59.84 -15.02
N PRO A 759 3.02 60.79 -14.16
CA PRO A 759 3.09 60.78 -12.70
C PRO A 759 2.12 59.78 -12.07
N LEU A 760 2.54 59.23 -10.92
CA LEU A 760 1.71 58.35 -10.10
C LEU A 760 0.51 59.14 -9.52
N HIS A 761 -0.65 58.50 -9.44
CA HIS A 761 -1.83 59.10 -8.83
C HIS A 761 -1.66 59.16 -7.30
N ASN A 762 -1.97 60.31 -6.69
CA ASN A 762 -1.93 60.56 -5.24
C ASN A 762 -0.58 60.33 -4.52
N TRP A 763 0.54 60.27 -5.25
CA TRP A 763 1.88 60.20 -4.65
C TRP A 763 2.49 61.59 -4.45
N GLU A 764 2.87 61.90 -3.20
CA GLU A 764 3.59 63.13 -2.84
C GLU A 764 5.01 62.78 -2.32
N PRO A 765 6.06 63.53 -2.72
CA PRO A 765 7.42 63.25 -2.29
C PRO A 765 7.63 63.64 -0.82
N LYS A 766 7.99 62.67 0.02
CA LYS A 766 8.52 62.88 1.37
C LYS A 766 10.04 62.75 1.37
N ASP A 767 10.73 63.54 2.21
CA ASP A 767 12.20 63.47 2.32
C ASP A 767 12.67 62.22 3.08
N GLU A 768 11.94 61.81 4.12
CA GLU A 768 12.16 60.56 4.86
C GLU A 768 10.89 59.66 4.78
N PRO A 769 10.75 58.85 3.72
CA PRO A 769 9.66 57.88 3.61
C PRO A 769 9.90 56.70 4.56
N THR A 770 8.88 56.36 5.34
CA THR A 770 8.86 55.28 6.34
C THR A 770 8.03 54.07 5.90
N LYS A 771 7.20 54.24 4.87
CA LYS A 771 6.42 53.17 4.23
C LYS A 771 6.72 53.05 2.75
N GLU A 772 6.54 51.85 2.20
CA GLU A 772 6.71 51.55 0.77
C GLU A 772 5.77 52.38 -0.13
N GLU A 773 4.55 52.63 0.33
CA GLU A 773 3.55 53.51 -0.30
C GLU A 773 4.10 54.94 -0.58
N GLU A 774 5.01 55.41 0.27
CA GLU A 774 5.63 56.74 0.18
C GLU A 774 6.83 56.76 -0.78
N ILE A 775 7.33 55.59 -1.19
CA ILE A 775 8.48 55.39 -2.08
C ILE A 775 8.04 55.41 -3.55
N GLY A 776 7.01 54.63 -3.88
CA GLY A 776 6.52 54.40 -5.24
C GLY A 776 5.95 52.98 -5.40
N PRO A 777 5.42 52.61 -6.58
CA PRO A 777 4.95 51.25 -6.81
C PRO A 777 6.10 50.24 -6.73
N LEU A 778 5.79 49.09 -6.14
CA LEU A 778 6.63 47.90 -6.18
C LEU A 778 6.72 47.37 -7.62
N VAL A 779 7.91 46.92 -8.00
CA VAL A 779 8.20 46.14 -9.22
C VAL A 779 8.88 44.84 -8.81
N GLU A 780 8.27 43.72 -9.14
CA GLU A 780 8.82 42.39 -8.90
C GLU A 780 9.30 41.78 -10.22
N HIS A 781 10.57 41.39 -10.27
CA HIS A 781 11.08 40.51 -11.32
C HIS A 781 11.13 39.09 -10.76
N ILE A 782 10.21 38.26 -11.23
CA ILE A 782 10.09 36.85 -10.84
C ILE A 782 10.87 36.02 -11.86
N TYR A 783 11.76 35.15 -11.38
CA TYR A 783 12.52 34.22 -12.21
C TYR A 783 12.21 32.76 -11.81
N GLU A 784 11.87 31.96 -12.81
CA GLU A 784 11.57 30.52 -12.69
C GLU A 784 12.67 29.74 -13.44
N PHE A 785 13.28 28.77 -12.75
CA PHE A 785 14.13 27.77 -13.40
C PHE A 785 13.29 26.51 -13.61
N ALA A 786 12.98 26.21 -14.87
CA ALA A 786 12.10 25.12 -15.25
C ALA A 786 12.90 23.99 -15.91
N VAL A 787 12.69 22.77 -15.45
CA VAL A 787 13.16 21.55 -16.11
C VAL A 787 11.98 20.98 -16.91
N PRO A 788 12.18 20.46 -18.14
CA PRO A 788 11.15 19.71 -18.85
C PRO A 788 10.66 18.51 -18.01
N GLN A 789 9.43 18.04 -18.25
CA GLN A 789 8.85 16.95 -17.46
C GLN A 789 9.63 15.62 -17.59
N ASP A 790 10.50 15.52 -18.60
CA ASP A 790 11.28 14.35 -18.98
C ASP A 790 12.49 14.06 -18.05
N THR A 791 12.68 14.83 -16.97
CA THR A 791 13.68 14.57 -15.90
C THR A 791 13.18 15.04 -14.51
N PRO A 792 12.24 14.32 -13.87
CA PRO A 792 11.53 14.79 -12.68
C PRO A 792 12.44 15.00 -11.44
N GLU A 793 13.47 14.19 -11.28
CA GLU A 793 14.40 14.19 -10.13
C GLU A 793 15.12 15.54 -9.92
N LEU A 794 15.25 16.36 -10.96
CA LEU A 794 15.89 17.68 -10.88
C LEU A 794 15.01 18.76 -10.21
N ALA A 795 13.70 18.52 -10.05
CA ALA A 795 12.78 19.49 -9.47
C ALA A 795 13.10 19.83 -8.00
N ALA A 796 13.65 18.87 -7.25
CA ALA A 796 13.91 18.99 -5.80
C ALA A 796 14.95 20.07 -5.42
N PHE A 797 15.78 20.54 -6.36
CA PHE A 797 16.90 21.45 -6.10
C PHE A 797 16.73 22.87 -6.65
N LEU A 798 15.58 23.23 -7.22
CA LEU A 798 15.36 24.53 -7.86
C LEU A 798 14.53 25.49 -7.00
N TYR A 799 15.20 26.49 -6.45
CA TYR A 799 14.58 27.51 -5.61
C TYR A 799 14.10 28.72 -6.43
N ASN A 800 12.81 29.03 -6.35
CA ASN A 800 12.25 30.24 -6.98
C ASN A 800 12.91 31.50 -6.41
N SER A 801 13.31 32.41 -7.30
CA SER A 801 14.09 33.60 -6.96
C SER A 801 13.37 34.87 -7.41
N THR A 802 12.94 35.69 -6.46
CA THR A 802 12.28 36.98 -6.70
C THR A 802 13.24 38.14 -6.41
N ILE A 803 13.18 39.19 -7.22
CA ILE A 803 13.93 40.43 -7.00
C ILE A 803 12.95 41.61 -7.00
N SER A 804 12.81 42.26 -5.85
CA SER A 804 11.93 43.40 -5.64
C SER A 804 12.68 44.72 -5.82
N HIS A 805 12.10 45.66 -6.57
CA HIS A 805 12.61 46.99 -6.82
C HIS A 805 11.52 48.05 -6.62
N TYR A 806 11.86 49.21 -6.05
CA TYR A 806 10.94 50.33 -5.86
C TYR A 806 11.42 51.57 -6.63
N ILE A 807 10.54 52.20 -7.41
CA ILE A 807 10.94 53.31 -8.28
C ILE A 807 10.72 54.67 -7.60
N ARG A 808 11.78 55.26 -7.02
CA ARG A 808 11.76 56.67 -6.57
C ARG A 808 12.02 57.63 -7.73
N ARG A 809 11.34 58.79 -7.71
CA ARG A 809 11.54 59.91 -8.67
C ARG A 809 12.94 60.58 -8.62
N ARG A 810 13.90 60.05 -7.86
CA ARG A 810 15.24 60.64 -7.61
C ARG A 810 16.42 59.79 -8.09
N GLU A 811 16.22 58.56 -8.56
CA GLU A 811 17.31 57.66 -8.94
C GLU A 811 17.85 57.91 -10.37
N VAL A 812 18.52 59.06 -10.54
CA VAL A 812 19.45 59.31 -11.65
C VAL A 812 20.76 59.88 -11.08
N THR A 813 21.39 59.10 -10.20
CA THR A 813 22.80 59.19 -9.79
C THR A 813 23.28 57.75 -9.62
N VAL A 814 23.94 57.15 -10.61
CA VAL A 814 25.39 57.33 -10.86
C VAL A 814 26.19 57.06 -9.59
N ALA A 815 26.85 55.89 -9.55
CA ALA A 815 27.83 55.60 -8.52
C ALA A 815 29.07 56.50 -8.69
N GLU A 816 29.39 57.26 -7.65
CA GLU A 816 30.68 57.94 -7.50
C GLU A 816 31.76 56.95 -6.98
N PRO A 817 33.08 57.23 -7.12
CA PRO A 817 33.67 58.52 -7.50
C PRO A 817 34.75 58.47 -8.60
N TYR A 818 34.74 59.44 -9.53
CA TYR A 818 35.97 60.17 -9.90
C TYR A 818 35.68 61.50 -10.61
N ARG A 819 36.58 62.48 -10.44
CA ARG A 819 36.44 63.82 -11.06
C ARG A 819 36.65 63.78 -12.58
N ARG A 820 35.65 64.21 -13.37
CA ARG A 820 35.71 65.42 -14.24
C ARG A 820 34.46 65.63 -15.11
N ASN A 821 34.19 66.91 -15.38
CA ASN A 821 33.42 67.46 -16.51
C ASN A 821 31.97 66.96 -16.69
N SER A 822 31.06 67.60 -15.96
CA SER A 822 29.64 67.67 -16.29
C SER A 822 29.37 68.40 -17.62
N ALA A 823 28.56 67.83 -18.51
CA ALA A 823 27.65 68.56 -19.42
C ALA A 823 26.72 67.65 -20.27
N LYS A 824 25.40 67.89 -20.17
CA LYS A 824 24.28 67.50 -21.09
C LYS A 824 23.70 66.07 -21.00
N ILE A 825 22.41 65.99 -21.35
CA ILE A 825 21.55 64.78 -21.59
C ILE A 825 21.16 64.04 -20.28
N LEU A 826 19.90 63.81 -19.87
CA LEU A 826 18.52 64.17 -20.31
C LEU A 826 17.89 65.11 -19.23
N ARG A 827 17.10 66.16 -19.51
CA ARG A 827 15.70 66.27 -20.02
C ARG A 827 14.58 65.72 -19.10
N LYS A 828 13.44 66.43 -19.10
CA LYS A 828 12.21 66.12 -18.32
C LYS A 828 11.35 65.11 -19.09
N ASN A 829 10.77 64.16 -18.37
CA ASN A 829 9.68 63.29 -18.82
C ASN A 829 10.01 62.37 -20.02
N ASP A 830 11.28 62.03 -20.25
CA ASP A 830 11.64 60.98 -21.20
C ASP A 830 11.38 59.58 -20.58
N PRO A 831 10.90 58.59 -21.36
CA PRO A 831 10.65 57.23 -20.89
C PRO A 831 11.97 56.45 -20.72
N TYR A 832 11.97 55.45 -19.83
CA TYR A 832 13.12 54.58 -19.58
C TYR A 832 12.70 53.14 -19.29
N THR A 833 13.63 52.20 -19.43
CA THR A 833 13.37 50.77 -19.20
C THR A 833 14.31 50.25 -18.13
N LEU A 834 13.77 49.75 -17.02
CA LEU A 834 14.54 48.94 -16.08
C LEU A 834 14.77 47.58 -16.73
N SER A 835 16.00 47.06 -16.66
CA SER A 835 16.33 45.70 -17.11
C SER A 835 17.15 45.01 -16.03
N SER A 836 16.67 43.87 -15.56
CA SER A 836 17.44 42.91 -14.78
C SER A 836 17.89 41.76 -15.70
N ASN A 837 18.91 41.00 -15.29
CA ASN A 837 19.46 39.90 -16.09
C ASN A 837 19.95 38.80 -15.15
N VAL A 838 19.48 37.57 -15.38
CA VAL A 838 19.81 36.38 -14.57
C VAL A 838 20.42 35.33 -15.47
N SER A 839 21.52 34.73 -15.00
CA SER A 839 22.25 33.67 -15.71
C SER A 839 22.53 32.49 -14.78
N PHE A 840 22.29 31.27 -15.27
CA PHE A 840 22.61 30.03 -14.56
C PHE A 840 23.69 29.23 -15.29
N LYS A 841 24.40 28.40 -14.53
CA LYS A 841 25.36 27.41 -15.04
C LYS A 841 25.35 26.21 -14.09
N VAL A 842 24.92 25.05 -14.59
CA VAL A 842 24.95 23.80 -13.82
C VAL A 842 26.42 23.40 -13.62
N LYS A 843 26.77 22.99 -12.39
CA LYS A 843 28.16 22.63 -12.02
C LYS A 843 28.41 21.13 -12.04
N ASN A 844 27.48 20.35 -11.49
CA ASN A 844 27.45 18.89 -11.45
C ASN A 844 25.98 18.44 -11.56
N MET A 845 25.76 17.20 -12.02
CA MET A 845 24.52 16.43 -11.85
C MET A 845 24.63 15.51 -10.62
N PRO A 846 23.52 15.02 -10.03
CA PRO A 846 23.58 14.02 -8.95
C PRO A 846 24.10 12.65 -9.41
N TYR A 847 23.93 12.30 -10.69
CA TYR A 847 24.30 11.01 -11.27
C TYR A 847 25.81 10.73 -11.28
N LYS A 848 26.18 9.45 -11.12
CA LYS A 848 27.54 8.95 -11.40
C LYS A 848 27.99 9.27 -12.84
N VAL A 849 27.06 9.22 -13.80
CA VAL A 849 27.27 9.56 -15.22
C VAL A 849 26.96 11.04 -15.44
N GLN A 850 28.00 11.84 -15.68
CA GLN A 850 27.81 13.27 -16.00
C GLN A 850 27.57 13.46 -17.51
N PRO A 851 26.67 14.38 -17.93
CA PRO A 851 26.43 14.68 -19.34
C PRO A 851 27.65 15.34 -20.00
N VAL A 852 27.89 15.02 -21.28
CA VAL A 852 29.06 15.51 -22.05
C VAL A 852 29.15 17.05 -22.10
N LYS A 853 28.01 17.74 -21.98
CA LYS A 853 27.95 19.19 -21.74
C LYS A 853 26.89 19.49 -20.67
N LEU A 854 27.26 20.25 -19.64
CA LEU A 854 26.33 20.73 -18.61
C LEU A 854 25.51 21.94 -19.10
N PRO A 855 24.23 22.10 -18.70
CA PRO A 855 23.39 23.24 -19.08
C PRO A 855 23.87 24.59 -18.54
N GLU A 856 23.73 25.63 -19.37
CA GLU A 856 23.99 27.04 -19.02
C GLU A 856 23.09 27.95 -19.87
N GLY A 857 22.65 29.09 -19.31
CA GLY A 857 21.71 29.99 -19.99
C GLY A 857 21.44 31.29 -19.23
N SER A 858 20.75 32.23 -19.87
CA SER A 858 20.45 33.54 -19.28
C SER A 858 19.22 34.22 -19.89
N ILE A 859 18.48 34.99 -19.09
CA ILE A 859 17.32 35.79 -19.52
C ILE A 859 17.34 37.18 -18.88
N ALA A 860 16.92 38.19 -19.65
CA ALA A 860 16.82 39.58 -19.19
C ALA A 860 15.36 40.07 -19.18
N ILE A 861 14.85 40.39 -17.99
CA ILE A 861 13.47 40.86 -17.76
C ILE A 861 13.45 42.39 -17.71
N ARG A 862 12.38 42.99 -18.25
CA ARG A 862 12.28 44.44 -18.48
C ARG A 862 10.96 45.03 -17.98
N THR A 863 11.03 46.22 -17.38
CA THR A 863 9.88 47.05 -16.99
C THR A 863 9.97 48.39 -17.70
N SER A 864 8.91 48.78 -18.42
CA SER A 864 8.87 50.05 -19.16
C SER A 864 8.24 51.17 -18.33
N VAL A 865 8.99 52.22 -18.04
CA VAL A 865 8.49 53.42 -17.33
C VAL A 865 8.25 54.52 -18.36
N ILE A 866 6.97 54.92 -18.50
CA ILE A 866 6.52 55.89 -19.48
C ILE A 866 5.84 57.08 -18.81
N TRP A 867 5.83 58.25 -19.46
CA TRP A 867 5.16 59.45 -18.96
C TRP A 867 3.86 59.69 -19.73
N SER A 868 2.77 59.97 -19.02
CA SER A 868 1.52 60.40 -19.64
C SER A 868 1.63 61.86 -20.12
N THR A 869 1.12 62.12 -21.32
CA THR A 869 1.00 63.49 -21.84
C THR A 869 -0.22 64.18 -21.22
N PRO A 870 -0.07 65.35 -20.58
CA PRO A 870 -1.21 66.07 -20.05
C PRO A 870 -2.11 66.56 -21.20
N ASN A 871 -3.40 66.26 -21.13
CA ASN A 871 -4.38 66.73 -22.11
C ASN A 871 -4.46 68.27 -22.09
N VAL A 872 -3.99 68.91 -23.16
CA VAL A 872 -4.05 70.37 -23.31
C VAL A 872 -5.45 70.78 -23.76
N SER A 873 -6.35 70.95 -22.80
CA SER A 873 -7.69 71.52 -23.00
C SER A 873 -7.60 73.02 -23.29
N PHE A 874 -7.48 73.38 -24.57
CA PHE A 874 -7.53 74.77 -25.02
C PHE A 874 -8.90 75.40 -24.71
N VAL A 875 -8.96 76.23 -23.66
CA VAL A 875 -10.13 77.04 -23.35
C VAL A 875 -10.30 78.11 -24.43
N ILE A 876 -11.34 77.98 -25.25
CA ILE A 876 -11.62 78.91 -26.35
C ILE A 876 -11.94 80.30 -25.78
N PRO A 877 -11.25 81.39 -26.20
CA PRO A 877 -11.51 82.72 -25.68
C PRO A 877 -12.94 83.21 -25.93
N LEU A 878 -13.57 83.77 -24.90
CA LEU A 878 -15.00 84.16 -24.91
C LEU A 878 -15.39 85.09 -26.07
N TRP A 879 -14.46 85.93 -26.54
CA TRP A 879 -14.70 86.84 -27.67
C TRP A 879 -14.95 86.10 -28.99
N VAL A 880 -14.36 84.92 -29.18
CA VAL A 880 -14.59 84.07 -30.37
C VAL A 880 -16.03 83.55 -30.38
N ILE A 881 -16.56 83.18 -29.20
CA ILE A 881 -17.94 82.73 -29.03
C ILE A 881 -18.92 83.89 -29.33
N ILE A 882 -18.66 85.08 -28.78
CA ILE A 882 -19.48 86.27 -29.04
C ILE A 882 -19.48 86.64 -30.54
N LEU A 883 -18.32 86.59 -31.19
CA LEU A 883 -18.18 86.92 -32.62
C LEU A 883 -18.90 85.88 -33.50
N ALA A 884 -18.83 84.59 -33.15
CA ALA A 884 -19.59 83.53 -33.82
C ALA A 884 -21.12 83.73 -33.69
N ILE A 885 -21.61 84.12 -32.51
CA ILE A 885 -23.05 84.41 -32.29
C ILE A 885 -23.50 85.61 -33.14
N LEU A 886 -22.74 86.71 -33.15
CA LEU A 886 -23.05 87.89 -33.96
C LEU A 886 -23.09 87.56 -35.46
N LEU A 887 -22.12 86.79 -35.95
CA LEU A 887 -22.05 86.40 -37.36
C LEU A 887 -23.19 85.42 -37.73
N GLY A 888 -23.53 84.48 -36.85
CA GLY A 888 -24.68 83.58 -37.01
C GLY A 888 -26.03 84.32 -37.06
N LEU A 889 -26.24 85.30 -36.19
CA LEU A 889 -27.44 86.15 -36.21
C LEU A 889 -27.54 87.00 -37.49
N LEU A 890 -26.42 87.51 -38.00
CA LEU A 890 -26.38 88.27 -39.25
C LEU A 890 -26.73 87.38 -40.46
N VAL A 891 -26.18 86.16 -40.52
CA VAL A 891 -26.54 85.15 -41.53
C VAL A 891 -28.03 84.79 -41.43
N LEU A 892 -28.55 84.55 -40.23
CA LEU A 892 -29.96 84.22 -40.02
C LEU A 892 -30.89 85.35 -40.49
N ALA A 893 -30.57 86.60 -40.20
CA ALA A 893 -31.34 87.77 -40.65
C ALA A 893 -31.33 87.94 -42.18
N MET A 894 -30.20 87.66 -42.84
CA MET A 894 -30.12 87.62 -44.30
C MET A 894 -30.94 86.47 -44.90
N LEU A 895 -30.97 85.31 -44.24
CA LEU A 895 -31.69 84.12 -44.70
C LEU A 895 -33.22 84.28 -44.52
N THR A 896 -33.69 84.88 -43.42
CA THR A 896 -35.12 85.20 -43.24
C THR A 896 -35.59 86.30 -44.20
N LEU A 897 -34.77 87.32 -44.47
CA LEU A 897 -35.04 88.30 -45.53
C LEU A 897 -35.13 87.66 -46.92
N ALA A 898 -34.25 86.70 -47.23
CA ALA A 898 -34.29 85.97 -48.49
C ALA A 898 -35.56 85.12 -48.60
N LEU A 899 -35.90 84.32 -47.59
CA LEU A 899 -37.11 83.48 -47.58
C LEU A 899 -38.40 84.30 -47.65
N TRP A 900 -38.46 85.44 -46.95
CA TRP A 900 -39.57 86.39 -47.05
C TRP A 900 -39.70 86.99 -48.45
N LYS A 901 -38.58 87.44 -49.05
CA LYS A 901 -38.57 88.00 -50.41
C LYS A 901 -38.84 86.96 -51.51
N CYS A 902 -38.59 85.68 -51.23
CA CYS A 902 -38.96 84.55 -52.08
C CYS A 902 -40.41 84.06 -51.87
N GLY A 903 -41.22 84.74 -51.04
CA GLY A 903 -42.65 84.42 -50.85
C GLY A 903 -42.94 83.14 -50.06
N PHE A 904 -41.95 82.56 -49.37
CA PHE A 904 -42.05 81.26 -48.70
C PHE A 904 -43.16 81.17 -47.62
N PHE A 905 -43.65 82.31 -47.13
CA PHE A 905 -44.64 82.38 -46.05
C PHE A 905 -46.11 82.54 -46.54
N ASP A 906 -46.37 82.58 -47.85
CA ASP A 906 -47.72 82.85 -48.39
C ASP A 906 -48.46 81.59 -48.93
N ARG A 907 -49.17 80.91 -48.00
CA ARG A 907 -50.33 80.01 -48.24
C ARG A 907 -50.00 78.65 -48.92
N ALA A 908 -50.87 77.63 -48.98
CA ALA A 908 -52.27 77.46 -48.52
C ALA A 908 -52.52 76.02 -48.01
N ARG A 909 -53.64 75.76 -47.29
CA ARG A 909 -54.20 74.41 -47.05
C ARG A 909 -55.30 74.11 -48.08
N PRO A 910 -55.45 72.87 -48.59
CA PRO A 910 -56.48 71.92 -48.09
C PRO A 910 -56.07 70.43 -48.31
N PRO A 911 -56.97 69.42 -48.23
CA PRO A 911 -57.76 68.98 -47.07
C PRO A 911 -57.35 67.54 -46.62
N GLN A 912 -58.30 66.60 -46.42
CA GLN A 912 -58.19 65.47 -45.47
C GLN A 912 -58.62 64.11 -46.10
N ASP A 913 -58.63 63.04 -45.27
CA ASP A 913 -59.31 61.73 -45.42
C ASP A 913 -58.52 60.64 -46.20
N ASP A 914 -58.49 59.33 -45.83
CA ASP A 914 -58.77 58.69 -44.52
C ASP A 914 -58.15 57.26 -44.40
N MET A 915 -58.22 56.68 -43.19
CA MET A 915 -57.99 55.27 -42.74
C MET A 915 -57.62 54.12 -43.72
N ALA A 916 -56.60 53.30 -43.36
CA ALA A 916 -56.71 51.83 -43.14
C ALA A 916 -55.39 51.12 -42.70
N ASP A 917 -55.51 50.16 -41.76
CA ASP A 917 -54.85 48.84 -41.53
C ASP A 917 -53.46 48.42 -42.13
N ARG A 918 -52.68 47.44 -41.60
CA ARG A 918 -52.55 46.72 -40.29
C ARG A 918 -51.36 45.69 -40.36
N GLU A 919 -51.05 45.04 -39.23
CA GLU A 919 -50.19 43.83 -39.02
C GLU A 919 -48.66 44.07 -39.11
N GLN A 920 -47.76 43.59 -38.23
CA GLN A 920 -47.58 42.41 -37.35
C GLN A 920 -46.92 41.16 -37.98
N LEU A 921 -45.72 40.79 -37.50
CA LEU A 921 -45.00 39.49 -37.48
C LEU A 921 -43.56 39.77 -36.95
N THR A 922 -42.80 38.94 -36.22
CA THR A 922 -43.08 37.89 -35.20
C THR A 922 -41.80 37.63 -34.39
N ASN A 923 -41.91 37.08 -33.18
CA ASN A 923 -40.78 36.56 -32.39
C ASN A 923 -40.58 35.05 -32.64
N ASN A 924 -39.34 34.53 -32.53
CA ASN A 924 -39.06 33.29 -31.77
C ASN A 924 -37.56 33.00 -31.56
N LYS A 925 -37.26 32.09 -30.62
CA LYS A 925 -35.92 31.60 -30.22
C LYS A 925 -35.75 30.11 -30.53
N THR A 926 -34.50 29.71 -30.79
CA THR A 926 -33.91 28.36 -30.58
C THR A 926 -32.40 28.56 -30.39
N THR A 927 -31.84 28.33 -29.19
CA THR A 927 -31.21 27.07 -28.69
C THR A 927 -29.91 26.68 -29.40
N ASP A 928 -28.75 26.92 -28.78
CA ASP A 928 -27.95 25.92 -28.03
C ASP A 928 -26.53 26.44 -27.68
N ALA A 929 -25.85 25.74 -26.75
CA ALA A 929 -24.55 26.02 -26.13
C ALA A 929 -24.51 27.24 -25.17
#